data_AF-A0A9N9GRB6-F1
#
_entry.id   AF-A0A9N9GRB6-F1
#
_cell.length_a   1.000
_cell.length_b   1.000
_cell.length_c   1.000
_cell.angle_alpha   90.00
_cell.angle_beta   90.00
_cell.angle_gamma   90.00
#
_symmetry.space_group_name_H-M   'P 1'
#
loop_
_entity.id
_entity.type
_entity.pdbx_description
1 polymer ?
#
loop_
_entity_poly.entity_id
_entity_poly.type
_entity_poly.pdbx_seq_one_letter_code
_entity_poly.pdbx_strand_id
1 'polypeptide(L)'
;ERVKAICQLNDQIVFDDFIPLKAGEEVRTMTVDNVKNTFWIYTDSSIFELIVSKEDRDVWKLYLEKQQFDTSLQYCKNPAQRDKVLTTQAEHYFSRKHYLLSATFYAQSTVPFEEVALKFVERDERDALRNYLLNKLDKLRRQDRTQKTIIATWLVEIYLSKINNLENLAASSAGSDDINNYKVEQTVLEEEFKGFLEQYKADLDKKTTYSLIASHGRTNELLFYASLISDYEKVISHWIQERNYKQALGVLSKQASVDTIYKFAPVLMENAPSETVYVWMRQPNLNPRNLMPALLKYDHLKAPENTKTNQAIRYLQYVVQQLNNTDPAIHNFLLTLYATQPTQDESALLQFLASEGREPYYNLDYALRLCSQNGRMQSCVHIYSNMGLYEEAVDLALKHDDLELARINADKPEDDDSLRKKLWLKIARHVVEKKGDIKTAMDYLQHCDLLKIEDILPFFPDFVLIDDFKEEICAALDEYNSKIEELKVEMEEATKSAESIRLDIRELRCRHAVVTTGEKCSMCDFPLLTRPFYVFPCQHAFHADCLITKVTKHLNPRQLRRFKDLQQQITKEMNNVNRTPDNNEARGRQQQPAGSLDRLRGLILPDTTAHSGDDVAVVVPKVDQLKDELDDLVASECILCGDMMIKTIEQPFINEEENDLLESWAI
;
A
#
# COMPACT_ATOMS: atom_id res chain seq x y z
N GLU A 1 -95.17 42.43 -17.55
CA GLU A 1 -94.95 42.33 -16.10
C GLU A 1 -93.49 41.99 -15.78
N ARG A 2 -93.02 42.17 -14.53
CA ARG A 2 -91.61 41.98 -14.14
C ARG A 2 -91.49 40.96 -12.99
N VAL A 3 -90.45 40.14 -13.02
CA VAL A 3 -90.08 39.22 -11.93
C VAL A 3 -88.97 39.85 -11.13
N LYS A 4 -89.18 39.97 -9.81
CA LYS A 4 -88.16 40.46 -8.87
C LYS A 4 -87.77 39.36 -7.90
N ALA A 5 -86.48 39.07 -7.77
CA ALA A 5 -85.94 38.22 -6.70
C ALA A 5 -85.30 39.09 -5.63
N ILE A 6 -85.67 38.85 -4.37
CA ILE A 6 -85.16 39.57 -3.19
C ILE A 6 -84.28 38.62 -2.40
N CYS A 7 -83.10 39.09 -1.98
CA CYS A 7 -82.22 38.30 -1.13
C CYS A 7 -82.71 38.32 0.32
N GLN A 8 -82.88 37.15 0.93
CA GLN A 8 -83.36 37.01 2.31
C GLN A 8 -82.38 37.53 3.37
N LEU A 9 -81.11 37.78 3.03
CA LEU A 9 -80.06 38.16 3.98
C LEU A 9 -79.90 39.67 4.16
N ASN A 10 -80.33 40.46 3.18
CA ASN A 10 -80.18 41.92 3.15
C ASN A 10 -81.40 42.67 2.57
N ASP A 11 -82.48 41.96 2.22
CA ASP A 11 -83.72 42.49 1.64
C ASP A 11 -83.55 43.32 0.34
N GLN A 12 -82.42 43.17 -0.36
CA GLN A 12 -82.17 43.86 -1.62
C GLN A 12 -82.66 43.06 -2.83
N ILE A 13 -83.08 43.77 -3.88
CA ILE A 13 -83.49 43.17 -5.16
C ILE A 13 -82.23 42.73 -5.90
N VAL A 14 -82.04 41.42 -6.08
CA VAL A 14 -80.88 40.82 -6.75
C VAL A 14 -81.14 40.51 -8.22
N PHE A 15 -82.41 40.34 -8.60
CA PHE A 15 -82.82 40.10 -9.98
C PHE A 15 -84.09 40.90 -10.27
N ASP A 16 -84.13 41.59 -11.41
CA ASP A 16 -85.30 42.34 -11.88
C ASP A 16 -85.34 42.30 -13.41
N ASP A 17 -86.17 41.40 -13.96
CA ASP A 17 -86.28 41.21 -15.42
C ASP A 17 -87.73 41.19 -15.90
N PHE A 18 -87.93 41.54 -17.17
CA PHE A 18 -89.23 41.52 -17.82
C PHE A 18 -89.56 40.11 -18.31
N ILE A 19 -90.80 39.69 -18.11
CA ILE A 19 -91.31 38.45 -18.70
C ILE A 19 -91.57 38.72 -20.19
N PRO A 20 -91.02 37.93 -21.12
CA PRO A 20 -91.23 38.12 -22.56
C PRO A 20 -92.65 37.66 -22.94
N LEU A 21 -93.59 38.61 -22.95
CA LEU A 21 -95.00 38.38 -23.27
C LEU A 21 -95.29 38.67 -24.75
N LYS A 22 -96.14 37.85 -25.38
CA LYS A 22 -96.71 38.14 -26.71
C LYS A 22 -97.82 39.20 -26.60
N ALA A 23 -98.18 39.83 -27.72
CA ALA A 23 -99.21 40.88 -27.73
C ALA A 23 -100.57 40.33 -27.26
N GLY A 24 -101.07 40.85 -26.13
CA GLY A 24 -102.33 40.44 -25.49
C GLY A 24 -102.21 39.36 -24.40
N GLU A 25 -100.99 38.90 -24.09
CA GLU A 25 -100.71 37.87 -23.09
C GLU A 25 -100.62 38.49 -21.68
N GLU A 26 -101.39 37.96 -20.72
CA GLU A 26 -101.40 38.42 -19.32
C GLU A 26 -100.90 37.31 -18.38
N VAL A 27 -100.07 37.68 -17.39
CA VAL A 27 -99.57 36.72 -16.41
C VAL A 27 -100.66 36.48 -15.37
N ARG A 28 -100.92 35.20 -15.05
CA ARG A 28 -101.96 34.87 -14.07
C ARG A 28 -101.39 34.75 -12.67
N THR A 29 -100.40 33.90 -12.47
CA THR A 29 -99.74 33.74 -11.17
C THR A 29 -98.42 32.97 -11.29
N MET A 30 -97.71 32.90 -10.16
CA MET A 30 -96.50 32.10 -9.98
C MET A 30 -96.79 30.96 -9.01
N THR A 31 -96.33 29.75 -9.31
CA THR A 31 -96.48 28.56 -8.46
C THR A 31 -95.13 27.89 -8.21
N VAL A 32 -95.03 27.18 -7.08
CA VAL A 32 -93.83 26.44 -6.69
C VAL A 32 -94.16 24.96 -6.65
N ASP A 33 -93.34 24.14 -7.30
CA ASP A 33 -93.36 22.70 -7.13
C ASP A 33 -92.39 22.33 -5.99
N ASN A 34 -92.95 22.05 -4.81
CA ASN A 34 -92.18 21.68 -3.62
C ASN A 34 -91.53 20.29 -3.70
N VAL A 35 -91.92 19.44 -4.66
CA VAL A 35 -91.33 18.09 -4.81
C VAL A 35 -90.05 18.18 -5.62
N LYS A 36 -90.01 19.04 -6.64
CA LYS A 36 -88.84 19.25 -7.50
C LYS A 36 -88.06 20.53 -7.20
N ASN A 37 -88.52 21.38 -6.28
CA ASN A 37 -87.99 22.71 -6.00
C ASN A 37 -87.85 23.57 -7.28
N THR A 38 -88.87 23.53 -8.15
CA THR A 38 -88.92 24.33 -9.38
C THR A 38 -89.98 25.42 -9.27
N PHE A 39 -89.68 26.58 -9.87
CA PHE A 39 -90.53 27.76 -9.82
C PHE A 39 -91.13 27.98 -11.21
N TRP A 40 -92.44 28.17 -11.29
CA TRP A 40 -93.16 28.26 -12.56
C TRP A 40 -94.00 29.53 -12.61
N ILE A 41 -93.95 30.22 -13.74
CA ILE A 41 -94.86 31.32 -14.06
C ILE A 41 -95.72 30.84 -15.22
N TYR A 42 -97.04 30.91 -15.08
CA TYR A 42 -97.94 30.64 -16.18
C TYR A 42 -98.74 31.88 -16.55
N THR A 43 -98.81 32.12 -17.85
CA THR A 43 -99.69 33.11 -18.46
C THR A 43 -100.96 32.42 -18.96
N ASP A 44 -101.82 33.16 -19.63
CA ASP A 44 -102.97 32.63 -20.36
C ASP A 44 -102.57 31.75 -21.57
N SER A 45 -101.34 31.82 -22.08
CA SER A 45 -100.92 31.08 -23.28
C SER A 45 -99.55 30.38 -23.24
N SER A 46 -98.70 30.67 -22.25
CA SER A 46 -97.36 30.08 -22.11
C SER A 46 -96.99 29.78 -20.66
N ILE A 47 -96.01 28.89 -20.48
CA ILE A 47 -95.48 28.48 -19.18
C ILE A 47 -93.98 28.71 -19.20
N PHE A 48 -93.47 29.43 -18.22
CA PHE A 48 -92.06 29.74 -18.03
C PHE A 48 -91.54 29.04 -16.76
N GLU A 49 -90.40 28.36 -16.88
CA GLU A 49 -89.64 27.84 -15.73
C GLU A 49 -88.63 28.89 -15.29
N LEU A 50 -88.68 29.26 -14.00
CA LEU A 50 -87.66 30.09 -13.37
C LEU A 50 -86.56 29.19 -12.82
N ILE A 51 -85.42 29.19 -13.50
CA ILE A 51 -84.24 28.41 -13.10
C ILE A 51 -83.38 29.25 -12.13
N VAL A 52 -83.44 28.92 -10.84
CA VAL A 52 -82.54 29.50 -9.84
C VAL A 52 -81.17 28.86 -10.01
N SER A 53 -80.19 29.63 -10.50
CA SER A 53 -78.82 29.16 -10.65
C SER A 53 -77.84 30.06 -9.89
N LYS A 54 -76.94 29.43 -9.12
CA LYS A 54 -75.86 30.08 -8.34
C LYS A 54 -76.36 31.13 -7.32
N GLU A 55 -77.32 30.76 -6.47
CA GLU A 55 -77.85 31.62 -5.38
C GLU A 55 -76.76 32.13 -4.42
N ASP A 56 -75.71 31.33 -4.22
CA ASP A 56 -74.59 31.63 -3.32
C ASP A 56 -73.52 32.56 -3.90
N ARG A 57 -73.68 33.07 -5.14
CA ARG A 57 -72.65 33.84 -5.86
C ARG A 57 -72.13 35.07 -5.11
N ASP A 58 -73.04 35.83 -4.50
CA ASP A 58 -72.73 37.10 -3.83
C ASP A 58 -72.89 37.01 -2.29
N VAL A 59 -73.24 35.83 -1.77
CA VAL A 59 -73.45 35.58 -0.33
C VAL A 59 -72.20 35.86 0.50
N TRP A 60 -71.01 35.58 -0.04
CA TRP A 60 -69.74 35.88 0.63
C TRP A 60 -69.53 37.39 0.87
N LYS A 61 -70.00 38.28 -0.02
CA LYS A 61 -69.88 39.74 0.16
C LYS A 61 -70.77 40.22 1.31
N LEU A 62 -71.96 39.66 1.42
CA LEU A 62 -72.90 40.00 2.50
C LEU A 62 -72.33 39.60 3.87
N TYR A 63 -71.75 38.40 3.97
CA TYR A 63 -71.08 37.99 5.19
C TYR A 63 -69.81 38.81 5.48
N LEU A 64 -69.12 39.26 4.43
CA LEU A 64 -67.97 40.14 4.57
C LEU A 64 -68.34 41.51 5.15
N GLU A 65 -69.44 42.12 4.66
CA GLU A 65 -69.98 43.37 5.21
C GLU A 65 -70.40 43.22 6.68
N LYS A 66 -70.90 42.04 7.06
CA LYS A 66 -71.26 41.68 8.45
C LYS A 66 -70.04 41.35 9.33
N GLN A 67 -68.81 41.50 8.84
CA GLN A 67 -67.55 41.16 9.52
C GLN A 67 -67.45 39.68 9.96
N GLN A 68 -68.24 38.78 9.34
CA GLN A 68 -68.17 37.34 9.58
C GLN A 68 -67.24 36.71 8.54
N PHE A 69 -65.93 36.81 8.80
CA PHE A 69 -64.90 36.41 7.83
C PHE A 69 -64.85 34.90 7.61
N ASP A 70 -65.02 34.08 8.66
CA ASP A 70 -64.95 32.62 8.56
C ASP A 70 -66.10 32.06 7.71
N THR A 71 -67.33 32.56 7.90
CA THR A 71 -68.48 32.18 7.09
C THR A 71 -68.32 32.70 5.66
N SER A 72 -67.83 33.94 5.48
CA SER A 72 -67.53 34.50 4.16
C SER A 72 -66.54 33.62 3.38
N LEU A 73 -65.48 33.12 4.03
CA LEU A 73 -64.50 32.21 3.42
C LEU A 73 -65.09 30.86 3.01
N GLN A 74 -66.14 30.37 3.68
CA GLN A 74 -66.82 29.13 3.29
C GLN A 74 -67.62 29.29 2.00
N TYR A 75 -68.24 30.46 1.80
CA TYR A 75 -69.02 30.77 0.59
C TYR A 75 -68.19 31.27 -0.59
N CYS A 76 -66.88 31.48 -0.42
CA CYS A 76 -65.98 31.89 -1.50
C CYS A 76 -65.62 30.72 -2.43
N LYS A 77 -66.06 30.79 -3.69
CA LYS A 77 -65.77 29.78 -4.73
C LYS A 77 -64.53 30.10 -5.55
N ASN A 78 -64.25 31.39 -5.79
CA ASN A 78 -63.12 31.81 -6.61
C ASN A 78 -61.93 32.28 -5.74
N PRO A 79 -60.68 32.04 -6.15
CA PRO A 79 -59.49 32.55 -5.46
C PRO A 79 -59.50 34.07 -5.26
N ALA A 80 -60.00 34.83 -6.26
CA ALA A 80 -60.12 36.29 -6.17
C ALA A 80 -61.12 36.74 -5.09
N GLN A 81 -62.17 35.95 -4.83
CA GLN A 81 -63.13 36.25 -3.75
C GLN A 81 -62.48 35.99 -2.40
N ARG A 82 -61.81 34.85 -2.25
CA ARG A 82 -61.05 34.51 -1.04
C ARG A 82 -60.01 35.57 -0.71
N ASP A 83 -59.27 36.02 -1.74
CA ASP A 83 -58.26 37.06 -1.59
C ASP A 83 -58.84 38.39 -1.11
N LYS A 84 -59.99 38.80 -1.66
CA LYS A 84 -60.65 40.02 -1.21
C LYS A 84 -61.07 39.92 0.25
N VAL A 85 -61.64 38.79 0.67
CA VAL A 85 -62.03 38.52 2.06
C VAL A 85 -60.81 38.55 2.99
N LEU A 86 -59.72 37.88 2.62
CA LEU A 86 -58.48 37.85 3.39
C LEU A 86 -57.85 39.25 3.52
N THR A 87 -57.86 40.04 2.45
CA THR A 87 -57.33 41.42 2.46
C THR A 87 -58.13 42.29 3.43
N THR A 88 -59.46 42.25 3.35
CA THR A 88 -60.33 43.01 4.26
C THR A 88 -60.25 42.51 5.71
N GLN A 89 -60.06 41.21 5.92
CA GLN A 89 -59.84 40.64 7.25
C GLN A 89 -58.52 41.13 7.83
N ALA A 90 -57.46 41.15 7.02
CA ALA A 90 -56.14 41.66 7.43
C ALA A 90 -56.17 43.16 7.77
N GLU A 91 -56.85 43.98 6.96
CA GLU A 91 -57.07 45.41 7.22
C GLU A 91 -57.85 45.66 8.50
N HIS A 92 -58.89 44.85 8.76
CA HIS A 92 -59.69 44.93 9.99
C HIS A 92 -58.84 44.66 11.22
N TYR A 93 -58.06 43.58 11.23
CA TYR A 93 -57.15 43.28 12.34
C TYR A 93 -56.04 44.34 12.48
N PHE A 94 -55.55 44.90 11.37
CA PHE A 94 -54.57 45.98 11.37
C PHE A 94 -55.12 47.23 12.07
N SER A 95 -56.36 47.62 11.74
CA SER A 95 -57.03 48.79 12.34
C SER A 95 -57.24 48.63 13.86
N ARG A 96 -57.41 47.39 14.32
CA ARG A 96 -57.56 47.03 15.74
C ARG A 96 -56.25 46.85 16.49
N LYS A 97 -55.10 47.13 15.85
CA LYS A 97 -53.75 46.91 16.40
C LYS A 97 -53.39 45.45 16.67
N HIS A 98 -54.14 44.49 16.12
CA HIS A 98 -53.79 43.08 16.18
C HIS A 98 -52.83 42.74 15.03
N TYR A 99 -51.62 43.30 15.09
CA TYR A 99 -50.67 43.26 13.97
C TYR A 99 -50.18 41.85 13.63
N LEU A 100 -50.00 40.96 14.62
CA LEU A 100 -49.58 39.57 14.39
C LEU A 100 -50.59 38.77 13.57
N LEU A 101 -51.89 38.87 13.88
CA LEU A 101 -52.95 38.21 13.12
C LEU A 101 -53.12 38.87 11.74
N SER A 102 -53.01 40.19 11.68
CA SER A 102 -53.02 40.91 10.41
C SER A 102 -51.91 40.42 9.46
N ALA A 103 -50.70 40.21 9.98
CA ALA A 103 -49.55 39.71 9.23
C ALA A 103 -49.79 38.32 8.62
N THR A 104 -50.41 37.39 9.34
CA THR A 104 -50.68 36.03 8.82
C THR A 104 -51.69 36.07 7.67
N PHE A 105 -52.73 36.90 7.78
CA PHE A 105 -53.73 37.07 6.72
C PHE A 105 -53.18 37.85 5.52
N TYR A 106 -52.41 38.92 5.73
CA TYR A 106 -51.72 39.61 4.62
C TYR A 106 -50.76 38.67 3.88
N ALA A 107 -50.08 37.77 4.58
CA ALA A 107 -49.22 36.78 3.94
C ALA A 107 -50.00 35.81 3.03
N GLN A 108 -51.29 35.61 3.27
CA GLN A 108 -52.20 34.82 2.43
C GLN A 108 -52.83 35.61 1.29
N SER A 109 -52.84 36.94 1.38
CA SER A 109 -53.36 37.82 0.33
C SER A 109 -52.39 38.04 -0.84
N THR A 110 -52.94 38.53 -1.96
CA THR A 110 -52.24 38.94 -3.18
C THR A 110 -51.83 40.42 -3.19
N VAL A 111 -52.03 41.12 -2.07
CA VAL A 111 -51.58 42.52 -1.89
C VAL A 111 -50.07 42.62 -2.18
N PRO A 112 -49.61 43.69 -2.88
CA PRO A 112 -48.20 43.89 -3.16
C PRO A 112 -47.34 43.82 -1.90
N PHE A 113 -46.18 43.16 -2.02
CA PHE A 113 -45.27 42.91 -0.90
C PHE A 113 -44.81 44.21 -0.24
N GLU A 114 -44.47 45.20 -1.07
CA GLU A 114 -43.94 46.50 -0.70
C GLU A 114 -44.95 47.28 0.14
N GLU A 115 -46.23 47.23 -0.26
CA GLU A 115 -47.30 47.94 0.44
C GLU A 115 -47.47 47.40 1.86
N VAL A 116 -47.51 46.07 2.02
CA VAL A 116 -47.67 45.44 3.33
C VAL A 116 -46.43 45.64 4.19
N ALA A 117 -45.23 45.49 3.61
CA ALA A 117 -43.98 45.68 4.32
C ALA A 117 -43.85 47.12 4.85
N LEU A 118 -44.17 48.13 4.02
CA LEU A 118 -44.17 49.53 4.43
C LEU A 118 -45.16 49.81 5.56
N LYS A 119 -46.38 49.25 5.50
CA LYS A 119 -47.39 49.41 6.57
C LYS A 119 -46.86 48.97 7.95
N PHE A 120 -46.10 47.87 8.02
CA PHE A 120 -45.51 47.40 9.27
C PHE A 120 -44.27 48.19 9.69
N VAL A 121 -43.42 48.59 8.74
CA VAL A 121 -42.22 49.40 9.01
C VAL A 121 -42.58 50.79 9.52
N GLU A 122 -43.58 51.46 8.94
CA GLU A 122 -44.05 52.79 9.38
C GLU A 122 -44.62 52.80 10.81
N ARG A 123 -45.06 51.64 11.30
CA ARG A 123 -45.57 51.45 12.67
C ARG A 123 -44.51 50.93 13.64
N ASP A 124 -43.27 50.70 13.17
CA ASP A 124 -42.17 50.05 13.90
C ASP A 124 -42.54 48.68 14.50
N GLU A 125 -43.50 48.00 13.88
CA GLU A 125 -44.02 46.69 14.35
C GLU A 125 -43.19 45.55 13.74
N ARG A 126 -41.97 45.36 14.25
CA ARG A 126 -40.99 44.40 13.72
C ARG A 126 -41.39 42.94 13.91
N ASP A 127 -42.08 42.60 15.00
CA ASP A 127 -42.50 41.22 15.27
C ASP A 127 -43.62 40.76 14.32
N ALA A 128 -44.55 41.68 14.00
CA ALA A 128 -45.58 41.43 13.00
C ALA A 128 -44.97 41.31 11.59
N LEU A 129 -44.01 42.17 11.27
CA LEU A 129 -43.25 42.08 10.02
C LEU A 129 -42.50 40.75 9.90
N ARG A 130 -41.83 40.30 10.97
CA ARG A 130 -41.14 39.00 11.02
C ARG A 130 -42.10 37.86 10.67
N ASN A 131 -43.27 37.83 11.31
CA ASN A 131 -44.29 36.81 11.04
C ASN A 131 -44.83 36.86 9.60
N TYR A 132 -45.02 38.07 9.05
CA TYR A 132 -45.40 38.25 7.66
C TYR A 132 -44.33 37.69 6.70
N LEU A 133 -43.06 38.03 6.93
CA LEU A 133 -41.93 37.60 6.11
C LEU A 133 -41.71 36.09 6.18
N LEU A 134 -41.83 35.45 7.35
CA LEU A 134 -41.74 33.99 7.50
C LEU A 134 -42.83 33.28 6.69
N ASN A 135 -44.09 33.71 6.85
CA ASN A 135 -45.20 33.13 6.11
C ASN A 135 -45.12 33.35 4.60
N LYS A 136 -44.52 34.47 4.15
CA LYS A 136 -44.24 34.69 2.73
C LYS A 136 -43.07 33.83 2.25
N LEU A 137 -42.03 33.65 3.05
CA LEU A 137 -40.87 32.82 2.73
C LEU A 137 -41.26 31.34 2.52
N ASP A 138 -42.14 30.81 3.37
CA ASP A 138 -42.66 29.44 3.26
C ASP A 138 -43.45 29.20 1.96
N LYS A 139 -44.12 30.23 1.44
CA LYS A 139 -44.93 30.14 0.21
C LYS A 139 -44.14 30.35 -1.07
N LEU A 140 -42.93 30.89 -0.99
CA LEU A 140 -42.10 31.14 -2.16
C LEU A 140 -41.62 29.81 -2.77
N ARG A 141 -41.71 29.73 -4.10
CA ARG A 141 -41.27 28.55 -4.84
C ARG A 141 -39.75 28.40 -4.72
N ARG A 142 -39.26 27.17 -4.81
CA ARG A 142 -37.80 26.88 -4.77
C ARG A 142 -36.99 27.57 -5.88
N GLN A 143 -37.64 27.99 -6.97
CA GLN A 143 -37.00 28.67 -8.10
C GLN A 143 -36.70 30.16 -7.82
N ASP A 144 -37.43 30.78 -6.88
CA ASP A 144 -37.35 32.22 -6.61
C ASP A 144 -36.19 32.55 -5.64
N ARG A 145 -34.99 32.02 -5.93
CA ARG A 145 -33.84 32.03 -5.00
C ARG A 145 -33.42 33.44 -4.58
N THR A 146 -33.43 34.41 -5.49
CA THR A 146 -33.07 35.81 -5.18
C THR A 146 -34.02 36.45 -4.18
N GLN A 147 -35.33 36.25 -4.36
CA GLN A 147 -36.35 36.75 -3.43
C GLN A 147 -36.22 36.09 -2.07
N LYS A 148 -35.98 34.77 -2.04
CA LYS A 148 -35.71 34.04 -0.79
C LYS A 148 -34.47 34.57 -0.08
N THR A 149 -33.37 34.79 -0.78
CA THR A 149 -32.13 35.32 -0.19
C THR A 149 -32.35 36.71 0.41
N ILE A 150 -33.06 37.60 -0.28
CA ILE A 150 -33.32 38.97 0.23
C ILE A 150 -34.20 38.91 1.48
N ILE A 151 -35.33 38.17 1.43
CA ILE A 151 -36.24 38.04 2.56
C ILE A 151 -35.56 37.34 3.74
N ALA A 152 -34.77 36.29 3.49
CA ALA A 152 -34.03 35.59 4.53
C ALA A 152 -32.94 36.48 5.15
N THR A 153 -32.22 37.27 4.35
CA THR A 153 -31.23 38.24 4.85
C THR A 153 -31.89 39.30 5.72
N TRP A 154 -33.07 39.79 5.32
CA TRP A 154 -33.83 40.74 6.13
C TRP A 154 -34.35 40.11 7.43
N LEU A 155 -34.80 38.87 7.38
CA LEU A 155 -35.19 38.12 8.57
C LEU A 155 -34.02 37.93 9.54
N VAL A 156 -32.80 37.63 9.05
CA VAL A 156 -31.60 37.56 9.89
C VAL A 156 -31.39 38.87 10.65
N GLU A 157 -31.50 40.02 9.99
CA GLU A 157 -31.38 41.33 10.63
C GLU A 157 -32.47 41.56 11.70
N ILE A 158 -33.72 41.16 11.41
CA ILE A 158 -34.83 41.31 12.35
C ILE A 158 -34.63 40.40 13.57
N TYR A 159 -34.21 39.15 13.39
CA TYR A 159 -33.89 38.25 14.50
C TYR A 159 -32.75 38.81 15.35
N LEU A 160 -31.62 39.20 14.75
CA LEU A 160 -30.46 39.73 15.47
C LEU A 160 -30.79 41.02 16.22
N SER A 161 -31.53 41.94 15.60
CA SER A 161 -31.95 43.18 16.26
C SER A 161 -32.92 42.92 17.41
N LYS A 162 -33.85 41.96 17.29
CA LYS A 162 -34.76 41.58 18.38
C LYS A 162 -34.02 40.95 19.56
N ILE A 163 -33.08 40.04 19.30
CA ILE A 163 -32.25 39.41 20.35
C ILE A 163 -31.44 40.50 21.09
N ASN A 164 -30.82 41.43 20.35
CA ASN A 164 -30.09 42.56 20.96
C ASN A 164 -31.00 43.48 21.78
N ASN A 165 -32.22 43.75 21.31
CA ASN A 165 -33.18 44.56 22.07
C ASN A 165 -33.60 43.87 23.38
N LEU A 166 -33.84 42.55 23.36
CA LEU A 166 -34.15 41.80 24.57
C LEU A 166 -32.98 41.75 25.54
N GLU A 167 -31.75 41.60 25.06
CA GLU A 167 -30.56 41.67 25.91
C GLU A 167 -30.39 43.06 26.55
N ASN A 168 -30.61 44.13 25.78
CA ASN A 168 -30.59 45.50 26.32
C ASN A 168 -31.68 45.73 27.36
N LEU A 169 -32.89 45.21 27.12
CA LEU A 169 -33.99 45.27 28.09
C LEU A 169 -33.67 44.48 29.35
N ALA A 170 -33.11 43.27 29.24
CA ALA A 170 -32.67 42.46 30.36
C ALA A 170 -31.53 43.13 31.16
N ALA A 171 -30.61 43.81 30.49
CA ALA A 171 -29.53 44.58 31.13
C ALA A 171 -30.05 45.82 31.86
N SER A 172 -31.04 46.53 31.30
CA SER A 172 -31.63 47.74 31.88
C SER A 172 -32.59 47.49 33.04
N SER A 173 -33.20 46.30 33.10
CA SER A 173 -34.21 45.92 34.10
C SER A 173 -33.64 45.24 35.36
N ALA A 174 -32.33 45.37 35.59
CA ALA A 174 -31.58 44.79 36.72
C ALA A 174 -32.26 45.04 38.08
N GLY A 175 -32.82 43.98 38.69
CA GLY A 175 -33.53 43.99 39.98
C GLY A 175 -35.00 43.56 39.99
N SER A 176 -35.63 43.27 38.84
CA SER A 176 -37.04 42.83 38.76
C SER A 176 -37.18 41.36 38.33
N ASP A 177 -38.29 40.71 38.71
CA ASP A 177 -38.63 39.34 38.28
C ASP A 177 -38.78 39.22 36.74
N ASP A 178 -38.99 40.36 36.05
CA ASP A 178 -39.10 40.45 34.60
C ASP A 178 -37.81 40.08 33.85
N ILE A 179 -36.64 40.14 34.49
CA ILE A 179 -35.35 39.72 33.88
C ILE A 179 -35.39 38.27 33.45
N ASN A 180 -35.98 37.40 34.27
CA ASN A 180 -36.07 35.98 33.96
C ASN A 180 -37.00 35.76 32.76
N ASN A 181 -38.08 36.53 32.64
CA ASN A 181 -38.97 36.48 31.48
C ASN A 181 -38.24 36.90 30.20
N TYR A 182 -37.50 38.02 30.22
CA TYR A 182 -36.74 38.47 29.05
C TYR A 182 -35.62 37.51 28.65
N LYS A 183 -34.94 36.89 29.62
CA LYS A 183 -33.93 35.87 29.34
C LYS A 183 -34.53 34.60 28.75
N VAL A 184 -35.68 34.15 29.25
CA VAL A 184 -36.38 33.00 28.67
C VAL A 184 -36.82 33.32 27.23
N GLU A 185 -37.43 34.49 27.01
CA GLU A 185 -37.82 34.94 25.66
C GLU A 185 -36.61 35.04 24.72
N GLN A 186 -35.46 35.52 25.22
CA GLN A 186 -34.22 35.55 24.47
C GLN A 186 -33.76 34.13 24.07
N THR A 187 -33.74 33.18 25.00
CA THR A 187 -33.32 31.80 24.70
C THR A 187 -34.24 31.12 23.68
N VAL A 188 -35.55 31.35 23.78
CA VAL A 188 -36.54 30.84 22.81
C VAL A 188 -36.28 31.44 21.44
N LEU A 189 -36.02 32.74 21.34
CA LEU A 189 -35.72 33.39 20.07
C LEU A 189 -34.38 32.98 19.47
N GLU A 190 -33.37 32.71 20.30
CA GLU A 190 -32.09 32.16 19.85
C GLU A 190 -32.28 30.73 19.28
N GLU A 191 -33.11 29.90 19.90
CA GLU A 191 -33.47 28.57 19.39
C GLU A 191 -34.27 28.65 18.09
N GLU A 192 -35.28 29.54 18.02
CA GLU A 192 -36.02 29.80 16.78
C GLU A 192 -35.09 30.29 15.66
N PHE A 193 -34.15 31.17 15.97
CA PHE A 193 -33.17 31.67 15.01
C PHE A 193 -32.23 30.55 14.53
N LYS A 194 -31.76 29.68 15.43
CA LYS A 194 -30.96 28.51 15.07
C LYS A 194 -31.74 27.55 14.15
N GLY A 195 -33.01 27.29 14.46
CA GLY A 195 -33.90 26.50 13.60
C GLY A 195 -34.11 27.14 12.22
N PHE A 196 -34.27 28.47 12.17
CA PHE A 196 -34.36 29.23 10.92
C PHE A 196 -33.10 29.11 10.07
N LEU A 197 -31.91 29.27 10.67
CA LEU A 197 -30.63 29.12 9.96
C LEU A 197 -30.46 27.70 9.41
N GLU A 198 -30.89 26.67 10.14
CA GLU A 198 -30.82 25.28 9.69
C GLU A 198 -31.76 25.01 8.50
N GLN A 199 -33.00 25.51 8.57
CA GLN A 199 -34.00 25.35 7.51
C GLN A 199 -33.60 26.08 6.21
N TYR A 200 -33.04 27.29 6.32
CA TYR A 200 -32.77 28.18 5.19
C TYR A 200 -31.29 28.30 4.78
N LYS A 201 -30.43 27.37 5.23
CA LYS A 201 -28.98 27.38 4.97
C LYS A 201 -28.56 27.50 3.50
N ALA A 202 -29.37 27.00 2.57
CA ALA A 202 -29.07 27.03 1.13
C ALA A 202 -29.47 28.34 0.44
N ASP A 203 -30.42 29.06 1.04
CA ASP A 203 -31.01 30.28 0.50
C ASP A 203 -30.30 31.54 1.04
N LEU A 204 -29.58 31.44 2.16
CA LEU A 204 -28.77 32.52 2.74
C LEU A 204 -27.46 32.73 1.97
N ASP A 205 -27.10 34.00 1.73
CA ASP A 205 -25.78 34.33 1.22
C ASP A 205 -24.73 34.31 2.34
N LYS A 206 -23.64 33.57 2.11
CA LYS A 206 -22.62 33.35 3.14
C LYS A 206 -21.99 34.66 3.60
N LYS A 207 -21.64 35.55 2.67
CA LYS A 207 -20.87 36.76 2.97
C LYS A 207 -21.70 37.78 3.74
N THR A 208 -22.93 38.04 3.30
CA THR A 208 -23.81 38.99 3.99
C THR A 208 -24.18 38.48 5.38
N THR A 209 -24.58 37.21 5.53
CA THR A 209 -24.96 36.66 6.84
C THR A 209 -23.79 36.69 7.83
N TYR A 210 -22.55 36.42 7.39
CA TYR A 210 -21.39 36.61 8.27
C TYR A 210 -21.21 38.06 8.70
N SER A 211 -21.33 39.01 7.77
CA SER A 211 -21.16 40.44 8.07
C SER A 211 -22.22 40.94 9.05
N LEU A 212 -23.47 40.50 8.91
CA LEU A 212 -24.57 40.89 9.79
C LEU A 212 -24.40 40.30 11.19
N ILE A 213 -24.14 39.00 11.31
CA ILE A 213 -23.95 38.38 12.63
C ILE A 213 -22.73 39.00 13.34
N ALA A 214 -21.64 39.26 12.61
CA ALA A 214 -20.46 39.91 13.15
C ALA A 214 -20.70 41.36 13.57
N SER A 215 -21.47 42.16 12.80
CA SER A 215 -21.78 43.54 13.17
C SER A 215 -22.65 43.63 14.43
N HIS A 216 -23.46 42.62 14.70
CA HIS A 216 -24.25 42.50 15.92
C HIS A 216 -23.45 41.94 17.12
N GLY A 217 -22.19 41.53 16.94
CA GLY A 217 -21.32 41.04 18.02
C GLY A 217 -21.65 39.63 18.52
N ARG A 218 -22.42 38.86 17.77
CA ARG A 218 -22.96 37.55 18.18
C ARG A 218 -22.05 36.40 17.75
N THR A 219 -21.01 36.14 18.53
CA THR A 219 -20.00 35.11 18.20
C THR A 219 -20.56 33.69 18.25
N ASN A 220 -21.45 33.36 19.20
CA ASN A 220 -22.03 32.02 19.35
C ASN A 220 -22.88 31.62 18.13
N GLU A 221 -23.74 32.52 17.68
CA GLU A 221 -24.59 32.34 16.49
C GLU A 221 -23.75 32.28 15.22
N LEU A 222 -22.65 33.05 15.16
CA LEU A 222 -21.71 33.01 14.04
C LEU A 222 -21.02 31.64 13.95
N LEU A 223 -20.58 31.08 15.09
CA LEU A 223 -19.99 29.75 15.16
C LEU A 223 -21.01 28.67 14.80
N PHE A 224 -22.26 28.82 15.23
CA PHE A 224 -23.34 27.92 14.85
C PHE A 224 -23.59 27.95 13.34
N TYR A 225 -23.74 29.13 12.74
CA TYR A 225 -23.89 29.30 11.29
C TYR A 225 -22.70 28.73 10.50
N ALA A 226 -21.47 28.96 10.99
CA ALA A 226 -20.27 28.41 10.37
C ALA A 226 -20.22 26.88 10.43
N SER A 227 -20.67 26.27 11.53
CA SER A 227 -20.78 24.82 11.63
C SER A 227 -21.88 24.24 10.71
N LEU A 228 -22.99 24.95 10.52
CA LEU A 228 -24.07 24.57 9.58
C LEU A 228 -23.64 24.59 8.10
N ILE A 229 -22.80 25.55 7.71
CA ILE A 229 -22.28 25.68 6.33
C ILE A 229 -21.05 24.79 6.10
N SER A 230 -20.56 24.12 7.14
CA SER A 230 -19.31 23.36 7.12
C SER A 230 -18.07 24.25 6.85
N ASP A 231 -18.12 25.53 7.22
CA ASP A 231 -16.96 26.43 7.22
C ASP A 231 -16.18 26.28 8.55
N TYR A 232 -15.60 25.10 8.74
CA TYR A 232 -14.85 24.77 9.96
C TYR A 232 -13.54 25.57 10.08
N GLU A 233 -13.01 26.11 8.98
CA GLU A 233 -11.80 26.94 9.02
C GLU A 233 -12.02 28.19 9.87
N LYS A 234 -13.14 28.90 9.66
CA LYS A 234 -13.49 30.05 10.52
C LYS A 234 -13.72 29.64 11.97
N VAL A 235 -14.45 28.55 12.21
CA VAL A 235 -14.73 28.06 13.58
C VAL A 235 -13.44 27.78 14.33
N ILE A 236 -12.51 27.05 13.70
CA ILE A 236 -11.22 26.71 14.30
C ILE A 236 -10.37 27.96 14.50
N SER A 237 -10.34 28.88 13.52
CA SER A 237 -9.60 30.14 13.67
C SER A 237 -10.07 30.99 14.85
N HIS A 238 -11.38 31.04 15.10
CA HIS A 238 -11.96 31.76 16.23
C HIS A 238 -11.54 31.12 17.56
N TRP A 239 -11.69 29.79 17.69
CA TRP A 239 -11.29 29.09 18.90
C TRP A 239 -9.78 29.19 19.18
N ILE A 240 -8.95 29.24 18.14
CA ILE A 240 -7.51 29.49 18.26
C ILE A 240 -7.23 30.91 18.75
N GLN A 241 -7.94 31.92 18.24
CA GLN A 241 -7.81 33.32 18.71
C GLN A 241 -8.21 33.47 20.18
N GLU A 242 -9.27 32.79 20.61
CA GLU A 242 -9.72 32.74 22.01
C GLU A 242 -8.84 31.85 22.91
N ARG A 243 -7.78 31.22 22.35
CA ARG A 243 -6.90 30.26 23.02
C ARG A 243 -7.61 29.02 23.58
N ASN A 244 -8.80 28.71 23.10
CA ASN A 244 -9.56 27.53 23.50
C ASN A 244 -9.30 26.36 22.55
N TYR A 245 -8.08 25.82 22.64
CA TYR A 245 -7.60 24.75 21.74
C TYR A 245 -8.39 23.44 21.88
N LYS A 246 -9.00 23.16 23.04
CA LYS A 246 -9.79 21.94 23.27
C LYS A 246 -11.07 21.92 22.43
N GLN A 247 -11.78 23.05 22.35
CA GLN A 247 -12.97 23.16 21.50
C GLN A 247 -12.58 23.14 20.02
N ALA A 248 -11.48 23.81 19.66
CA ALA A 248 -10.92 23.73 18.30
C ALA A 248 -10.63 22.28 17.88
N LEU A 249 -9.97 21.50 18.74
CA LEU A 249 -9.69 20.08 18.52
C LEU A 249 -10.95 19.21 18.51
N GLY A 250 -11.96 19.54 19.32
CA GLY A 250 -13.27 18.90 19.28
C GLY A 250 -13.95 19.04 17.92
N VAL A 251 -13.95 20.25 17.36
CA VAL A 251 -14.46 20.53 15.99
C VAL A 251 -13.62 19.80 14.94
N LEU A 252 -12.29 19.85 15.09
CA LEU A 252 -11.35 19.23 14.16
C LEU A 252 -11.49 17.69 14.14
N SER A 253 -11.75 17.06 15.29
CA SER A 253 -11.93 15.62 15.39
C SER A 253 -13.20 15.08 14.72
N LYS A 254 -14.26 15.89 14.63
CA LYS A 254 -15.57 15.44 14.13
C LYS A 254 -15.69 15.58 12.62
N GLN A 255 -15.26 16.71 12.05
CA GLN A 255 -15.68 17.11 10.69
C GLN A 255 -14.60 17.88 9.91
N ALA A 256 -13.33 17.89 10.32
CA ALA A 256 -12.30 18.62 9.57
C ALA A 256 -11.88 17.90 8.28
N SER A 257 -11.69 18.71 7.24
CA SER A 257 -10.98 18.30 6.04
C SER A 257 -9.49 18.13 6.33
N VAL A 258 -8.83 17.22 5.60
CA VAL A 258 -7.38 16.94 5.74
C VAL A 258 -6.53 18.21 5.56
N ASP A 259 -6.93 19.12 4.67
CA ASP A 259 -6.22 20.39 4.42
C ASP A 259 -6.32 21.35 5.62
N THR A 260 -7.49 21.44 6.25
CA THR A 260 -7.70 22.24 7.47
C THR A 260 -6.79 21.79 8.61
N ILE A 261 -6.56 20.47 8.73
CA ILE A 261 -5.69 19.90 9.75
C ILE A 261 -4.24 20.34 9.52
N TYR A 262 -3.73 20.30 8.29
CA TYR A 262 -2.36 20.73 7.99
C TYR A 262 -2.13 22.22 8.26
N LYS A 263 -3.11 23.09 7.95
CA LYS A 263 -3.01 24.53 8.20
C LYS A 263 -2.90 24.87 9.68
N PHE A 264 -3.71 24.23 10.52
CA PHE A 264 -3.75 24.52 11.96
C PHE A 264 -2.80 23.64 12.79
N ALA A 265 -2.20 22.60 12.20
CA ALA A 265 -1.26 21.70 12.87
C ALA A 265 -0.11 22.41 13.61
N PRO A 266 0.60 23.42 13.04
CA PRO A 266 1.70 24.08 13.74
C PRO A 266 1.25 24.78 15.03
N VAL A 267 0.12 25.50 14.98
CA VAL A 267 -0.40 26.28 16.11
C VAL A 267 -0.92 25.36 17.21
N LEU A 268 -1.60 24.27 16.82
CA LEU A 268 -2.14 23.30 17.75
C LEU A 268 -1.04 22.47 18.42
N MET A 269 0.02 22.10 17.69
CA MET A 269 1.17 21.39 18.27
C MET A 269 1.98 22.23 19.25
N GLU A 270 2.11 23.54 19.02
CA GLU A 270 2.82 24.43 19.94
C GLU A 270 2.08 24.61 21.28
N ASN A 271 0.75 24.72 21.23
CA ASN A 271 -0.05 25.07 22.40
C ASN A 271 -0.70 23.87 23.11
N ALA A 272 -1.07 22.80 22.38
CA ALA A 272 -1.79 21.63 22.92
C ALA A 272 -1.30 20.32 22.26
N PRO A 273 -0.03 19.92 22.47
CA PRO A 273 0.59 18.80 21.75
C PRO A 273 -0.05 17.43 22.04
N SER A 274 -0.43 17.14 23.29
CA SER A 274 -1.00 15.84 23.69
C SER A 274 -2.33 15.55 23.02
N GLU A 275 -3.26 16.51 23.08
CA GLU A 275 -4.59 16.39 22.52
C GLU A 275 -4.54 16.41 20.98
N THR A 276 -3.63 17.20 20.40
CA THR A 276 -3.43 17.25 18.95
C THR A 276 -2.95 15.91 18.40
N VAL A 277 -1.94 15.30 19.01
CA VAL A 277 -1.45 13.98 18.63
C VAL A 277 -2.52 12.90 18.79
N TYR A 278 -3.34 12.99 19.84
CA TYR A 278 -4.46 12.07 20.01
C TYR A 278 -5.49 12.15 18.88
N VAL A 279 -5.79 13.37 18.41
CA VAL A 279 -6.69 13.56 17.25
C VAL A 279 -6.06 13.01 15.97
N TRP A 280 -4.75 13.20 15.76
CA TRP A 280 -4.06 12.64 14.60
C TRP A 280 -4.03 11.11 14.61
N MET A 281 -3.82 10.47 15.77
CA MET A 281 -3.86 9.01 15.91
C MET A 281 -5.24 8.42 15.59
N ARG A 282 -6.32 9.18 15.77
CA ARG A 282 -7.68 8.73 15.42
C ARG A 282 -7.97 8.81 13.92
N GLN A 283 -7.15 9.52 13.15
CA GLN A 283 -7.35 9.75 11.72
C GLN A 283 -6.20 9.18 10.89
N PRO A 284 -6.30 7.91 10.42
CA PRO A 284 -5.23 7.25 9.66
C PRO A 284 -5.02 7.84 8.25
N ASN A 285 -5.93 8.68 7.76
CA ASN A 285 -5.90 9.25 6.41
C ASN A 285 -4.91 10.41 6.25
N LEU A 286 -4.20 10.78 7.32
CA LEU A 286 -3.26 11.91 7.33
C LEU A 286 -1.90 11.49 6.76
N ASN A 287 -1.35 12.32 5.87
CA ASN A 287 0.00 12.15 5.35
C ASN A 287 1.01 12.74 6.34
N PRO A 288 1.87 11.93 6.98
CA PRO A 288 2.77 12.43 8.03
C PRO A 288 3.81 13.42 7.49
N ARG A 289 4.17 13.35 6.20
CA ARG A 289 5.09 14.28 5.53
C ARG A 289 4.63 15.74 5.61
N ASN A 290 3.32 15.98 5.50
CA ASN A 290 2.75 17.33 5.59
C ASN A 290 2.67 17.85 7.03
N LEU A 291 2.79 16.95 8.02
CA LEU A 291 2.82 17.30 9.44
C LEU A 291 4.26 17.53 9.95
N MET A 292 5.29 17.13 9.20
CA MET A 292 6.69 17.36 9.59
C MET A 292 7.02 18.83 9.89
N PRO A 293 6.56 19.85 9.12
CA PRO A 293 6.82 21.25 9.44
C PRO A 293 6.24 21.68 10.80
N ALA A 294 5.11 21.09 11.21
CA ALA A 294 4.51 21.33 12.52
C ALA A 294 5.31 20.63 13.63
N LEU A 295 5.77 19.40 13.37
CA LEU A 295 6.60 18.63 14.31
C LEU A 295 8.02 19.20 14.47
N LEU A 296 8.59 19.82 13.44
CA LEU A 296 9.90 20.47 13.49
C LEU A 296 9.89 21.76 14.31
N LYS A 297 8.76 22.49 14.30
CA LYS A 297 8.58 23.68 15.13
C LYS A 297 8.29 23.34 16.59
N TYR A 298 7.88 22.11 16.87
CA TYR A 298 7.65 21.63 18.22
C TYR A 298 8.98 21.45 18.94
N ASP A 299 9.25 22.33 19.89
CA ASP A 299 10.36 22.22 20.82
C ASP A 299 9.86 21.66 22.15
N HIS A 300 10.27 20.44 22.49
CA HIS A 300 9.89 19.82 23.77
C HIS A 300 10.31 20.67 24.97
N LEU A 301 11.38 21.47 24.86
CA LEU A 301 11.85 22.32 25.94
C LEU A 301 10.93 23.51 26.22
N LYS A 302 10.05 23.86 25.27
CA LYS A 302 9.06 24.94 25.39
C LYS A 302 7.63 24.41 25.57
N ALA A 303 7.45 23.09 25.57
CA ALA A 303 6.15 22.47 25.76
C ALA A 303 5.67 22.69 27.21
N PRO A 304 4.35 22.86 27.43
CA PRO A 304 3.79 23.04 28.77
C PRO A 304 4.19 21.87 29.70
N GLU A 305 4.50 22.20 30.97
CA GLU A 305 5.10 21.33 32.02
C GLU A 305 4.43 19.95 32.22
N ASN A 306 3.22 19.76 31.71
CA ASN A 306 2.47 18.50 31.76
C ASN A 306 2.92 17.43 30.73
N THR A 307 3.85 17.76 29.84
CA THR A 307 4.25 16.88 28.73
C THR A 307 5.56 16.16 29.05
N LYS A 308 5.49 15.04 29.79
CA LYS A 308 6.67 14.26 30.20
C LYS A 308 7.36 13.50 29.06
N THR A 309 6.69 13.32 27.93
CA THR A 309 7.21 12.57 26.77
C THR A 309 7.06 13.38 25.50
N ASN A 310 8.07 13.28 24.62
CA ASN A 310 8.04 13.80 23.25
C ASN A 310 6.79 13.30 22.51
N GLN A 311 5.76 14.14 22.40
CA GLN A 311 4.52 13.79 21.70
C GLN A 311 4.76 13.61 20.20
N ALA A 312 5.75 14.30 19.64
CA ALA A 312 6.24 14.07 18.27
C ALA A 312 6.71 12.62 18.07
N ILE A 313 7.47 12.08 19.03
CA ILE A 313 7.95 10.69 18.98
C ILE A 313 6.80 9.72 19.17
N ARG A 314 5.89 10.00 20.10
CA ARG A 314 4.69 9.18 20.30
C ARG A 314 3.85 9.06 19.02
N TYR A 315 3.69 10.16 18.29
CA TYR A 315 2.98 10.17 17.01
C TYR A 315 3.74 9.38 15.94
N LEU A 316 5.03 9.67 15.73
CA LEU A 316 5.83 9.01 14.71
C LEU A 316 5.99 7.51 14.98
N GLN A 317 6.15 7.10 16.24
CA GLN A 317 6.17 5.70 16.63
C GLN A 317 4.85 4.99 16.29
N TYR A 318 3.70 5.65 16.51
CA TYR A 318 2.40 5.13 16.06
C TYR A 318 2.34 5.02 14.53
N VAL A 319 2.84 6.01 13.80
CA VAL A 319 2.90 5.98 12.33
C VAL A 319 3.76 4.82 11.82
N VAL A 320 4.90 4.54 12.46
CA VAL A 320 5.78 3.44 12.05
C VAL A 320 5.18 2.09 12.43
N GLN A 321 4.72 1.91 13.68
CA GLN A 321 4.32 0.60 14.20
C GLN A 321 2.88 0.19 13.83
N GLN A 322 1.95 1.14 13.72
CA GLN A 322 0.52 0.84 13.51
C GLN A 322 0.06 1.14 12.08
N LEU A 323 0.64 2.17 11.44
CA LEU A 323 0.31 2.49 10.04
C LEU A 323 1.29 1.85 9.04
N ASN A 324 2.34 1.16 9.50
CA ASN A 324 3.38 0.51 8.68
C ASN A 324 3.88 1.42 7.55
N ASN A 325 4.11 2.69 7.86
CA ASN A 325 4.60 3.63 6.87
C ASN A 325 6.03 3.26 6.44
N THR A 326 6.36 3.41 5.17
CA THR A 326 7.68 3.06 4.60
C THR A 326 8.46 4.29 4.11
N ASP A 327 7.99 5.52 4.38
CA ASP A 327 8.64 6.75 3.91
C ASP A 327 9.97 7.00 4.64
N PRO A 328 11.11 7.07 3.93
CA PRO A 328 12.42 7.33 4.54
C PRO A 328 12.51 8.63 5.32
N ALA A 329 11.76 9.67 4.92
CA ALA A 329 11.81 10.96 5.59
C ALA A 329 11.27 10.88 7.03
N ILE A 330 10.24 10.06 7.26
CA ILE A 330 9.60 9.88 8.57
C ILE A 330 10.54 9.13 9.50
N HIS A 331 11.15 8.04 9.03
CA HIS A 331 12.11 7.25 9.81
C HIS A 331 13.37 8.05 10.12
N ASN A 332 13.91 8.80 9.13
CA ASN A 332 15.02 9.71 9.35
C ASN A 332 14.69 10.78 10.39
N PHE A 333 13.48 11.35 10.36
CA PHE A 333 13.06 12.37 11.32
C PHE A 333 12.85 11.81 12.72
N LEU A 334 12.23 10.62 12.83
CA LEU A 334 12.09 9.92 14.10
C LEU A 334 13.46 9.59 14.71
N LEU A 335 14.40 9.14 13.87
CA LEU A 335 15.78 8.92 14.25
C LEU A 335 16.45 10.21 14.73
N THR A 336 16.23 11.33 14.05
CA THR A 336 16.71 12.65 14.53
C THR A 336 16.17 12.98 15.90
N LEU A 337 14.88 12.76 16.13
CA LEU A 337 14.25 13.05 17.41
C LEU A 337 14.74 12.14 18.53
N TYR A 338 15.07 10.87 18.25
CA TYR A 338 15.68 9.98 19.25
C TYR A 338 17.13 10.36 19.54
N ALA A 339 17.94 10.62 18.52
CA ALA A 339 19.36 10.94 18.68
C ALA A 339 19.58 12.28 19.41
N THR A 340 18.68 13.26 19.21
CA THR A 340 18.77 14.60 19.81
C THR A 340 18.20 14.70 21.23
N GLN A 341 17.61 13.62 21.79
CA GLN A 341 17.14 13.65 23.18
C GLN A 341 18.29 13.89 24.16
N PRO A 342 18.03 14.55 25.30
CA PRO A 342 19.04 14.77 26.34
C PRO A 342 19.33 13.52 27.21
N THR A 343 18.52 12.45 27.12
CA THR A 343 18.65 11.24 27.94
C THR A 343 19.76 10.34 27.44
N GLN A 344 20.65 9.82 28.29
CA GLN A 344 21.71 8.88 27.87
C GLN A 344 21.19 7.49 27.49
N ASP A 345 19.96 7.14 27.88
CA ASP A 345 19.36 5.83 27.58
C ASP A 345 19.10 5.65 26.08
N GLU A 346 19.82 4.71 25.46
CA GLU A 346 19.68 4.37 24.03
C GLU A 346 18.62 3.29 23.76
N SER A 347 17.99 2.73 24.80
CA SER A 347 17.11 1.57 24.70
C SER A 347 15.95 1.75 23.71
N ALA A 348 15.32 2.93 23.69
CA ALA A 348 14.22 3.23 22.77
C ALA A 348 14.69 3.37 21.32
N LEU A 349 15.89 3.91 21.12
CA LEU A 349 16.51 4.03 19.81
C LEU A 349 16.95 2.65 19.29
N LEU A 350 17.56 1.83 20.15
CA LEU A 350 17.93 0.46 19.81
C LEU A 350 16.71 -0.41 19.49
N GLN A 351 15.61 -0.26 20.23
CA GLN A 351 14.37 -0.97 19.91
C GLN A 351 13.81 -0.57 18.55
N PHE A 352 13.88 0.71 18.20
CA PHE A 352 13.50 1.20 16.87
C PHE A 352 14.41 0.63 15.77
N LEU A 353 15.74 0.72 15.94
CA LEU A 353 16.72 0.19 14.99
C LEU A 353 16.60 -1.33 14.80
N ALA A 354 16.31 -2.08 15.86
CA ALA A 354 16.10 -3.52 15.81
C ALA A 354 14.78 -3.91 15.13
N SER A 355 13.74 -3.07 15.25
CA SER A 355 12.41 -3.35 14.68
C SER A 355 12.35 -3.22 13.16
N GLU A 356 13.24 -2.43 12.53
CA GLU A 356 13.24 -2.21 11.08
C GLU A 356 13.94 -3.29 10.25
N GLY A 357 14.59 -4.28 10.88
CA GLY A 357 15.19 -5.42 10.17
C GLY A 357 16.46 -5.07 9.35
N ARG A 358 16.75 -5.88 8.32
CA ARG A 358 18.00 -5.82 7.53
C ARG A 358 17.99 -4.73 6.44
N GLU A 359 16.82 -4.33 5.94
CA GLU A 359 16.67 -3.22 4.99
C GLU A 359 15.89 -2.08 5.66
N PRO A 360 16.58 -1.21 6.41
CA PRO A 360 15.93 -0.09 7.06
C PRO A 360 15.41 0.92 6.04
N TYR A 361 14.28 1.55 6.36
CA TYR A 361 13.73 2.62 5.53
C TYR A 361 14.42 3.97 5.79
N TYR A 362 15.23 4.09 6.85
CA TYR A 362 16.07 5.26 7.10
C TYR A 362 17.43 5.19 6.35
N ASN A 363 18.03 6.36 6.15
CA ASN A 363 19.34 6.47 5.53
C ASN A 363 20.45 6.19 6.56
N LEU A 364 21.22 5.12 6.33
CA LEU A 364 22.30 4.64 7.21
C LEU A 364 23.42 5.68 7.39
N ASP A 365 23.83 6.40 6.33
CA ASP A 365 24.88 7.43 6.41
C ASP A 365 24.44 8.66 7.21
N TYR A 366 23.16 9.03 7.08
CA TYR A 366 22.55 10.08 7.89
C TYR A 366 22.48 9.66 9.35
N ALA A 367 22.05 8.42 9.60
CA ALA A 367 21.97 7.82 10.93
C ALA A 367 23.33 7.84 11.65
N LEU A 368 24.38 7.34 11.00
CA LEU A 368 25.73 7.32 11.57
C LEU A 368 26.24 8.71 11.94
N ARG A 369 26.11 9.67 11.03
CA ARG A 369 26.56 11.06 11.30
C ARG A 369 25.88 11.63 12.53
N LEU A 370 24.58 11.40 12.65
CA LEU A 370 23.77 11.97 13.71
C LEU A 370 23.99 11.29 15.06
N CYS A 371 24.05 9.95 15.08
CA CYS A 371 24.37 9.19 16.28
C CYS A 371 25.80 9.49 16.76
N SER A 372 26.76 9.65 15.84
CA SER A 372 28.14 10.01 16.18
C SER A 372 28.24 11.42 16.77
N GLN A 373 27.53 12.41 16.20
CA GLN A 373 27.51 13.79 16.71
C GLN A 373 26.91 13.90 18.12
N ASN A 374 25.90 13.08 18.42
CA ASN A 374 25.21 13.08 19.71
C ASN A 374 25.77 12.05 20.71
N GLY A 375 26.88 11.38 20.39
CA GLY A 375 27.54 10.42 21.28
C GLY A 375 26.74 9.15 21.57
N ARG A 376 25.91 8.69 20.62
CA ARG A 376 25.06 7.49 20.75
C ARG A 376 25.81 6.24 20.28
N MET A 377 26.59 5.65 21.18
CA MET A 377 27.63 4.70 20.81
C MET A 377 27.07 3.31 20.46
N GLN A 378 26.16 2.78 21.27
CA GLN A 378 25.60 1.44 21.04
C GLN A 378 24.79 1.40 19.74
N SER A 379 24.07 2.49 19.47
CA SER A 379 23.31 2.71 18.24
C SER A 379 24.23 2.83 17.02
N CYS A 380 25.38 3.51 17.13
CA CYS A 380 26.38 3.56 16.05
C CYS A 380 26.92 2.17 15.70
N VAL A 381 27.28 1.36 16.72
CA VAL A 381 27.78 -0.01 16.49
C VAL A 381 26.72 -0.87 15.80
N HIS A 382 25.46 -0.76 16.21
CA HIS A 382 24.35 -1.45 15.56
C HIS A 382 24.20 -1.02 14.08
N ILE A 383 24.29 0.28 13.79
CA ILE A 383 24.20 0.77 12.41
C ILE A 383 25.37 0.27 11.55
N TYR A 384 26.60 0.29 12.06
CA TYR A 384 27.76 -0.29 11.36
C TYR A 384 27.58 -1.78 11.09
N SER A 385 27.04 -2.52 12.06
CA SER A 385 26.68 -3.93 11.87
C SER A 385 25.64 -4.14 10.78
N ASN A 386 24.65 -3.27 10.65
CA ASN A 386 23.63 -3.37 9.60
C ASN A 386 24.21 -2.99 8.22
N MET A 387 25.23 -2.13 8.18
CA MET A 387 25.97 -1.79 6.95
C MET A 387 26.94 -2.89 6.49
N GLY A 388 27.17 -3.93 7.31
CA GLY A 388 28.19 -4.96 7.06
C GLY A 388 29.62 -4.51 7.35
N LEU A 389 29.79 -3.34 7.97
CA LEU A 389 31.08 -2.74 8.34
C LEU A 389 31.47 -3.18 9.76
N TYR A 390 31.73 -4.48 9.92
CA TYR A 390 32.01 -5.09 11.22
C TYR A 390 33.35 -4.65 11.82
N GLU A 391 34.35 -4.32 10.99
CA GLU A 391 35.65 -3.83 11.47
C GLU A 391 35.51 -2.50 12.21
N GLU A 392 34.80 -1.54 11.61
CA GLU A 392 34.52 -0.25 12.20
C GLU A 392 33.61 -0.36 13.42
N ALA A 393 32.65 -1.29 13.38
CA ALA A 393 31.76 -1.58 14.52
C ALA A 393 32.55 -2.05 15.76
N VAL A 394 33.46 -3.01 15.56
CA VAL A 394 34.34 -3.53 16.62
C VAL A 394 35.32 -2.46 17.09
N ASP A 395 35.93 -1.70 16.18
CA ASP A 395 36.86 -0.63 16.55
C ASP A 395 36.17 0.47 17.37
N LEU A 396 34.90 0.78 17.09
CA LEU A 396 34.09 1.74 17.86
C LEU A 396 33.70 1.19 19.24
N ALA A 397 33.30 -0.08 19.33
CA ALA A 397 32.98 -0.74 20.58
C ALA A 397 34.20 -0.81 21.51
N LEU A 398 35.36 -1.19 20.95
CA LEU A 398 36.64 -1.26 21.67
C LEU A 398 37.17 0.12 22.10
N LYS A 399 36.85 1.21 21.39
CA LYS A 399 37.20 2.58 21.83
C LYS A 399 36.47 3.00 23.10
N HIS A 400 35.30 2.44 23.38
CA HIS A 400 34.45 2.75 24.52
C HIS A 400 34.38 1.61 25.56
N ASP A 401 35.31 0.65 25.48
CA ASP A 401 35.47 -0.49 26.41
C ASP A 401 34.26 -1.45 26.52
N ASP A 402 33.33 -1.45 25.55
CA ASP A 402 32.19 -2.37 25.49
C ASP A 402 32.58 -3.66 24.74
N LEU A 403 33.20 -4.60 25.48
CA LEU A 403 33.69 -5.88 24.96
C LEU A 403 32.58 -6.83 24.53
N GLU A 404 31.44 -6.80 25.21
CA GLU A 404 30.31 -7.68 24.94
C GLU A 404 29.67 -7.35 23.59
N LEU A 405 29.53 -6.05 23.29
CA LEU A 405 29.06 -5.59 21.99
C LEU A 405 30.08 -5.90 20.88
N ALA A 406 31.38 -5.81 21.17
CA ALA A 406 32.43 -6.21 20.23
C ALA A 406 32.34 -7.70 19.87
N ARG A 407 32.12 -8.59 20.85
CA ARG A 407 31.91 -10.03 20.64
C ARG A 407 30.73 -10.31 19.72
N ILE A 408 29.56 -9.76 20.06
CA ILE A 408 28.33 -9.97 19.28
C ILE A 408 28.53 -9.56 17.82
N ASN A 409 29.30 -8.51 17.53
CA ASN A 409 29.55 -8.08 16.16
C ASN A 409 30.68 -8.85 15.45
N ALA A 410 31.62 -9.46 16.20
CA ALA A 410 32.65 -10.32 15.64
C ALA A 410 32.12 -11.68 15.20
N ASP A 411 31.05 -12.18 15.83
CA ASP A 411 30.42 -13.47 15.47
C ASP A 411 29.37 -13.38 14.35
N LYS A 412 28.84 -12.18 14.08
CA LYS A 412 27.85 -11.94 13.01
C LYS A 412 28.30 -12.30 11.58
N PRO A 413 29.56 -12.11 11.15
CA PRO A 413 30.00 -12.56 9.84
C PRO A 413 30.17 -14.10 9.82
N GLU A 414 29.05 -14.82 9.69
CA GLU A 414 29.02 -16.29 9.61
C GLU A 414 29.60 -16.82 8.29
N ASP A 415 29.52 -16.04 7.19
CA ASP A 415 29.97 -16.46 5.85
C ASP A 415 31.47 -16.19 5.58
N ASP A 416 32.15 -15.39 6.42
CA ASP A 416 33.54 -14.99 6.21
C ASP A 416 34.41 -15.29 7.44
N ASP A 417 34.90 -16.53 7.48
CA ASP A 417 35.83 -17.03 8.50
C ASP A 417 37.11 -16.19 8.58
N SER A 418 37.56 -15.62 7.45
CA SER A 418 38.79 -14.81 7.41
C SER A 418 38.60 -13.47 8.11
N LEU A 419 37.45 -12.83 7.91
CA LEU A 419 37.06 -11.59 8.57
C LEU A 419 36.78 -11.83 10.05
N ARG A 420 36.04 -12.90 10.39
CA ARG A 420 35.78 -13.30 11.78
C ARG A 420 37.08 -13.51 12.55
N LYS A 421 38.03 -14.27 11.99
CA LYS A 421 39.37 -14.45 12.58
C LYS A 421 40.08 -13.11 12.78
N LYS A 422 40.05 -12.21 11.81
CA LYS A 422 40.67 -10.88 11.89
C LYS A 422 40.04 -10.00 12.98
N LEU A 423 38.72 -9.99 13.12
CA LEU A 423 37.99 -9.23 14.13
C LEU A 423 38.30 -9.74 15.54
N TRP A 424 38.27 -11.06 15.73
CA TRP A 424 38.60 -11.66 17.01
C TRP A 424 40.08 -11.47 17.38
N LEU A 425 41.01 -11.48 16.41
CA LEU A 425 42.40 -11.08 16.65
C LEU A 425 42.53 -9.62 17.10
N LYS A 426 41.73 -8.70 16.53
CA LYS A 426 41.71 -7.30 16.98
C LYS A 426 41.17 -7.19 18.41
N ILE A 427 40.13 -7.94 18.76
CA ILE A 427 39.57 -7.98 20.13
C ILE A 427 40.62 -8.56 21.10
N ALA A 428 41.20 -9.71 20.77
CA ALA A 428 42.22 -10.37 21.59
C ALA A 428 43.44 -9.46 21.80
N ARG A 429 43.94 -8.80 20.74
CA ARG A 429 45.01 -7.80 20.84
C ARG A 429 44.63 -6.68 21.81
N HIS A 430 43.43 -6.15 21.70
CA HIS A 430 42.97 -5.06 22.57
C HIS A 430 42.87 -5.47 24.03
N VAL A 431 42.38 -6.68 24.32
CA VAL A 431 42.26 -7.22 25.68
C VAL A 431 43.64 -7.46 26.29
N VAL A 432 44.58 -8.04 25.52
CA VAL A 432 45.95 -8.32 25.97
C VAL A 432 46.75 -7.03 26.17
N GLU A 433 46.67 -6.06 25.25
CA GLU A 433 47.45 -4.81 25.31
C GLU A 433 46.92 -3.81 26.34
N LYS A 434 45.60 -3.65 26.47
CA LYS A 434 45.01 -2.62 27.35
C LYS A 434 44.60 -3.11 28.73
N LYS A 435 44.03 -4.31 28.84
CA LYS A 435 43.50 -4.82 30.11
C LYS A 435 44.50 -5.71 30.85
N GLY A 436 45.47 -6.30 30.14
CA GLY A 436 46.49 -7.18 30.76
C GLY A 436 45.90 -8.47 31.35
N ASP A 437 44.62 -8.74 31.13
CA ASP A 437 43.90 -9.90 31.65
C ASP A 437 44.00 -11.06 30.67
N ILE A 438 45.02 -11.89 30.86
CA ILE A 438 45.30 -13.06 30.01
C ILE A 438 44.21 -14.12 30.18
N LYS A 439 43.65 -14.27 31.38
CA LYS A 439 42.61 -15.28 31.67
C LYS A 439 41.29 -14.98 30.96
N THR A 440 40.90 -13.71 30.87
CA THR A 440 39.71 -13.32 30.11
C THR A 440 39.98 -13.46 28.63
N ALA A 441 41.17 -13.10 28.14
CA ALA A 441 41.59 -13.36 26.76
C ALA A 441 41.55 -14.86 26.39
N MET A 442 41.91 -15.76 27.31
CA MET A 442 41.81 -17.22 27.09
C MET A 442 40.37 -17.74 27.14
N ASP A 443 39.53 -17.26 28.06
CA ASP A 443 38.09 -17.57 28.08
C ASP A 443 37.42 -17.09 26.77
N TYR A 444 37.84 -15.94 26.25
CA TYR A 444 37.39 -15.43 24.95
C TYR A 444 37.85 -16.30 23.75
N LEU A 445 38.93 -17.07 23.89
CA LEU A 445 39.39 -17.99 22.85
C LEU A 445 38.63 -19.30 22.80
N GLN A 446 38.16 -19.80 23.95
CA GLN A 446 37.32 -20.99 24.00
C GLN A 446 35.99 -20.80 23.24
N HIS A 447 35.54 -19.56 23.06
CA HIS A 447 34.33 -19.23 22.31
C HIS A 447 34.56 -19.10 20.79
N CYS A 448 35.80 -19.32 20.31
CA CYS A 448 36.19 -19.13 18.92
C CYS A 448 36.91 -20.33 18.32
N ASP A 449 36.19 -21.13 17.53
CA ASP A 449 36.74 -22.32 16.87
C ASP A 449 37.83 -22.01 15.82
N LEU A 450 37.92 -20.75 15.36
CA LEU A 450 38.82 -20.34 14.28
C LEU A 450 40.19 -19.85 14.76
N LEU A 451 40.33 -19.52 16.03
CA LEU A 451 41.55 -18.94 16.57
C LEU A 451 42.38 -20.00 17.26
N LYS A 452 43.60 -20.15 16.79
CA LYS A 452 44.58 -21.03 17.43
C LYS A 452 45.41 -20.23 18.41
N ILE A 453 45.90 -20.92 19.43
CA ILE A 453 46.82 -20.34 20.41
C ILE A 453 48.07 -19.73 19.73
N GLU A 454 48.52 -20.35 18.63
CA GLU A 454 49.62 -19.90 17.77
C GLU A 454 49.46 -18.46 17.28
N ASP A 455 48.23 -18.03 17.00
CA ASP A 455 47.96 -16.71 16.43
C ASP A 455 48.06 -15.59 17.48
N ILE A 456 47.95 -15.93 18.78
CA ILE A 456 47.90 -14.95 19.89
C ILE A 456 49.20 -14.90 20.68
N LEU A 457 49.98 -15.98 20.64
CA LEU A 457 51.31 -16.05 21.25
C LEU A 457 52.21 -14.82 20.96
N PRO A 458 52.25 -14.24 19.74
CA PRO A 458 53.08 -13.08 19.44
C PRO A 458 52.68 -11.78 20.18
N PHE A 459 51.47 -11.70 20.71
CA PHE A 459 50.96 -10.50 21.38
C PHE A 459 51.15 -10.53 22.90
N PHE A 460 51.61 -11.64 23.47
CA PHE A 460 51.91 -11.70 24.89
C PHE A 460 53.20 -10.95 25.22
N PRO A 461 53.23 -10.19 26.33
CA PRO A 461 54.46 -9.58 26.80
C PRO A 461 55.52 -10.65 27.20
N ASP A 462 56.80 -10.32 27.09
CA ASP A 462 57.92 -11.25 27.32
C ASP A 462 57.96 -11.90 28.73
N PHE A 463 57.17 -11.40 29.69
CA PHE A 463 57.16 -11.82 31.10
C PHE A 463 55.83 -12.47 31.56
N VAL A 464 55.13 -13.17 30.67
CA VAL A 464 53.92 -13.94 31.04
C VAL A 464 54.29 -15.27 31.71
N LEU A 465 53.58 -15.61 32.79
CA LEU A 465 53.68 -16.91 33.47
C LEU A 465 53.08 -18.00 32.58
N ILE A 466 53.90 -19.00 32.23
CA ILE A 466 53.50 -20.16 31.41
C ILE A 466 52.35 -20.96 32.06
N ASP A 467 52.21 -20.87 33.38
CA ASP A 467 51.15 -21.54 34.13
C ASP A 467 49.74 -21.06 33.74
N ASP A 468 49.59 -19.82 33.27
CA ASP A 468 48.27 -19.26 32.94
C ASP A 468 47.68 -19.81 31.62
N PHE A 469 48.47 -20.51 30.79
CA PHE A 469 48.02 -21.05 29.50
C PHE A 469 48.39 -22.52 29.25
N LYS A 470 48.93 -23.20 30.25
CA LYS A 470 49.37 -24.60 30.16
C LYS A 470 48.25 -25.55 29.75
N GLU A 471 47.06 -25.38 30.33
CA GLU A 471 45.91 -26.27 30.07
C GLU A 471 45.48 -26.19 28.59
N GLU A 472 45.45 -24.99 28.03
CA GLU A 472 45.08 -24.76 26.63
C GLU A 472 46.14 -25.28 25.64
N ILE A 473 47.43 -25.18 25.97
CA ILE A 473 48.49 -25.80 25.16
C ILE A 473 48.34 -27.32 25.14
N CYS A 474 48.06 -27.93 26.29
CA CYS A 474 47.85 -29.38 26.36
C CYS A 474 46.64 -29.81 25.52
N ALA A 475 45.52 -29.08 25.60
CA ALA A 475 44.34 -29.36 24.80
C ALA A 475 44.61 -29.27 23.29
N ALA A 476 45.30 -28.20 22.85
CA ALA A 476 45.66 -28.03 21.44
C ALA A 476 46.61 -29.15 20.94
N LEU A 477 47.57 -29.57 21.76
CA LEU A 477 48.48 -30.68 21.42
C LEU A 477 47.74 -32.01 21.30
N ASP A 478 46.78 -32.28 22.17
CA ASP A 478 45.96 -33.50 22.11
C ASP A 478 45.05 -33.53 20.87
N GLU A 479 44.52 -32.36 20.46
CA GLU A 479 43.77 -32.22 19.22
C GLU A 479 44.64 -32.47 17.98
N TYR A 480 45.86 -31.91 17.95
CA TYR A 480 46.82 -32.17 16.86
C TYR A 480 47.19 -33.65 16.77
N ASN A 481 47.42 -34.31 17.91
CA ASN A 481 47.71 -35.76 17.94
C ASN A 481 46.53 -36.58 17.39
N SER A 482 45.31 -36.21 17.74
CA SER A 482 44.10 -36.90 17.25
C SER A 482 43.93 -36.74 15.73
N LYS A 483 44.13 -35.52 15.21
CA LYS A 483 44.10 -35.24 13.77
C LYS A 483 45.15 -36.02 13.00
N ILE A 484 46.35 -36.18 13.57
CA ILE A 484 47.42 -36.97 12.95
C ILE A 484 47.01 -38.44 12.82
N GLU A 485 46.36 -39.02 13.84
CA GLU A 485 45.93 -40.41 13.79
C GLU A 485 44.76 -40.62 12.80
N GLU A 486 43.83 -39.67 12.70
CA GLU A 486 42.74 -39.70 11.71
C GLU A 486 43.27 -39.68 10.27
N LEU A 487 44.15 -38.72 9.95
CA LEU A 487 44.81 -38.63 8.65
C LEU A 487 45.58 -39.91 8.28
N LYS A 488 46.20 -40.55 9.27
CA LYS A 488 46.91 -41.82 9.07
C LYS A 488 45.95 -42.96 8.72
N VAL A 489 44.78 -43.03 9.37
CA VAL A 489 43.73 -44.01 9.04
C VAL A 489 43.18 -43.77 7.63
N GLU A 490 42.89 -42.52 7.25
CA GLU A 490 42.44 -42.18 5.90
C GLU A 490 43.46 -42.60 4.84
N MET A 491 44.75 -42.40 5.11
CA MET A 491 45.83 -42.79 4.21
C MET A 491 45.92 -44.32 4.05
N GLU A 492 45.68 -45.09 5.11
CA GLU A 492 45.59 -46.57 5.06
C GLU A 492 44.36 -47.07 4.29
N GLU A 493 43.22 -46.37 4.38
CA GLU A 493 42.00 -46.75 3.63
C GLU A 493 42.15 -46.47 2.13
N ALA A 494 42.66 -45.28 1.77
CA ALA A 494 42.91 -44.92 0.39
C ALA A 494 43.89 -45.88 -0.30
N THR A 495 44.92 -46.34 0.42
CA THR A 495 45.88 -47.32 -0.09
C THR A 495 45.24 -48.69 -0.32
N LYS A 496 44.43 -49.19 0.61
CA LYS A 496 43.67 -50.45 0.43
C LYS A 496 42.72 -50.39 -0.77
N SER A 497 42.02 -49.27 -0.95
CA SER A 497 41.13 -49.06 -2.10
C SER A 497 41.90 -49.10 -3.43
N ALA A 498 43.04 -48.43 -3.50
CA ALA A 498 43.90 -48.44 -4.68
C ALA A 498 44.43 -49.86 -5.01
N GLU A 499 44.72 -50.69 -4.00
CA GLU A 499 45.10 -52.09 -4.21
C GLU A 499 43.95 -52.94 -4.78
N SER A 500 42.72 -52.76 -4.27
CA SER A 500 41.53 -53.46 -4.79
C SER A 500 41.29 -53.14 -6.27
N ILE A 501 41.35 -51.85 -6.65
CA ILE A 501 41.16 -51.42 -8.04
C ILE A 501 42.19 -52.07 -8.97
N ARG A 502 43.44 -52.20 -8.52
CA ARG A 502 44.50 -52.85 -9.30
C ARG A 502 44.22 -54.34 -9.53
N LEU A 503 43.55 -55.03 -8.61
CA LEU A 503 43.13 -56.42 -8.79
C LEU A 503 42.02 -56.52 -9.83
N ASP A 504 41.01 -55.67 -9.75
CA ASP A 504 39.88 -55.66 -10.70
C ASP A 504 40.33 -55.41 -12.15
N ILE A 505 41.28 -54.48 -12.35
CA ILE A 505 41.87 -54.22 -13.67
C ILE A 505 42.54 -55.47 -14.26
N ARG A 506 43.19 -56.30 -13.42
CA ARG A 506 43.82 -57.54 -13.90
C ARG A 506 42.77 -58.56 -14.34
N GLU A 507 41.67 -58.67 -13.61
CA GLU A 507 40.59 -59.61 -13.95
C GLU A 507 39.89 -59.22 -15.27
N LEU A 508 39.65 -57.92 -15.49
CA LEU A 508 39.04 -57.41 -16.71
C LEU A 508 39.86 -57.71 -17.98
N ARG A 509 41.20 -57.73 -17.89
CA ARG A 509 42.08 -58.06 -19.03
C ARG A 509 41.94 -59.50 -19.53
N CYS A 510 41.33 -60.42 -18.76
CA CYS A 510 41.25 -61.84 -19.10
C CYS A 510 39.94 -62.27 -19.81
N ARG A 511 39.05 -61.35 -20.19
CA ARG A 511 37.79 -61.67 -20.89
C ARG A 511 38.02 -61.91 -22.39
N HIS A 512 37.39 -62.95 -22.96
CA HIS A 512 37.42 -63.27 -24.40
C HIS A 512 35.99 -63.34 -24.97
N ALA A 513 35.81 -62.98 -26.25
CA ALA A 513 34.53 -63.07 -26.96
C ALA A 513 34.61 -64.11 -28.09
N VAL A 514 33.55 -64.88 -28.31
CA VAL A 514 33.47 -65.91 -29.36
C VAL A 514 32.54 -65.42 -30.47
N VAL A 515 33.03 -65.37 -31.71
CA VAL A 515 32.30 -64.88 -32.91
C VAL A 515 31.95 -66.08 -33.80
N THR A 516 30.68 -66.23 -34.16
CA THR A 516 30.18 -67.32 -35.01
C THR A 516 30.16 -66.93 -36.50
N THR A 517 30.30 -67.91 -37.41
CA THR A 517 30.41 -67.67 -38.88
C THR A 517 29.17 -67.06 -39.54
N GLY A 518 28.03 -67.05 -38.84
CA GLY A 518 26.76 -66.46 -39.32
C GLY A 518 26.51 -65.03 -38.83
N GLU A 519 27.39 -64.46 -38.00
CA GLU A 519 27.21 -63.12 -37.45
C GLU A 519 27.28 -62.04 -38.54
N LYS A 520 26.37 -61.08 -38.43
CA LYS A 520 26.19 -59.97 -39.35
C LYS A 520 26.50 -58.67 -38.63
N CYS A 521 27.00 -57.69 -39.36
CA CYS A 521 27.17 -56.34 -38.84
C CYS A 521 25.80 -55.74 -38.51
N SER A 522 25.59 -55.26 -37.28
CA SER A 522 24.32 -54.66 -36.82
C SER A 522 23.89 -53.35 -37.51
N MET A 523 24.61 -52.92 -38.56
CA MET A 523 24.37 -51.66 -39.28
C MET A 523 24.11 -51.86 -40.77
N CYS A 524 24.78 -52.83 -41.41
CA CYS A 524 24.64 -53.07 -42.84
C CYS A 524 24.14 -54.49 -43.17
N ASP A 525 23.90 -55.34 -42.17
CA ASP A 525 23.41 -56.72 -42.29
C ASP A 525 24.25 -57.67 -43.17
N PHE A 526 25.44 -57.23 -43.62
CA PHE A 526 26.40 -58.07 -44.32
C PHE A 526 27.22 -58.93 -43.35
N PRO A 527 27.71 -60.12 -43.78
CA PRO A 527 28.50 -61.01 -42.93
C PRO A 527 29.74 -60.34 -42.35
N LEU A 528 29.96 -60.50 -41.04
CA LEU A 528 30.98 -59.78 -40.27
C LEU A 528 32.41 -60.06 -40.77
N LEU A 529 32.72 -61.32 -41.07
CA LEU A 529 34.05 -61.81 -41.46
C LEU A 529 34.56 -61.28 -42.82
N THR A 530 33.74 -60.55 -43.57
CA THR A 530 34.13 -60.01 -44.88
C THR A 530 35.01 -58.75 -44.78
N ARG A 531 35.03 -58.07 -43.63
CA ARG A 531 35.74 -56.81 -43.39
C ARG A 531 36.31 -56.79 -41.96
N PRO A 532 37.32 -55.94 -41.66
CA PRO A 532 37.75 -55.72 -40.28
C PRO A 532 36.54 -55.30 -39.43
N PHE A 533 36.43 -55.83 -38.21
CA PHE A 533 35.27 -55.66 -37.34
C PHE A 533 35.66 -55.46 -35.88
N TYR A 534 34.77 -54.81 -35.12
CA TYR A 534 34.85 -54.67 -33.68
C TYR A 534 33.72 -55.47 -33.02
N VAL A 535 34.03 -56.11 -31.90
CA VAL A 535 33.06 -56.81 -31.05
C VAL A 535 33.10 -56.16 -29.69
N PHE A 536 31.95 -55.62 -29.28
CA PHE A 536 31.83 -55.01 -27.97
C PHE A 536 31.49 -56.05 -26.89
N PRO A 537 31.80 -55.79 -25.61
CA PRO A 537 31.41 -56.68 -24.50
C PRO A 537 29.90 -56.94 -24.41
N CYS A 538 29.07 -56.07 -24.99
CA CYS A 538 27.62 -56.25 -25.13
C CYS A 538 27.21 -57.17 -26.30
N GLN A 539 28.15 -57.91 -26.90
CA GLN A 539 27.95 -58.85 -28.02
C GLN A 539 27.52 -58.21 -29.35
N HIS A 540 27.42 -56.88 -29.44
CA HIS A 540 27.21 -56.19 -30.71
C HIS A 540 28.51 -56.17 -31.52
N ALA A 541 28.37 -56.52 -32.80
CA ALA A 541 29.48 -56.62 -33.73
C ALA A 541 29.26 -55.69 -34.94
N PHE A 542 30.28 -54.91 -35.29
CA PHE A 542 30.22 -53.92 -36.36
C PHE A 542 31.45 -54.02 -37.25
N HIS A 543 31.30 -53.79 -38.56
CA HIS A 543 32.47 -53.53 -39.40
C HIS A 543 33.13 -52.21 -38.99
N ALA A 544 34.46 -52.15 -39.07
CA ALA A 544 35.24 -50.97 -38.72
C ALA A 544 34.77 -49.72 -39.47
N ASP A 545 34.54 -49.83 -40.79
CA ASP A 545 34.07 -48.72 -41.62
C ASP A 545 32.67 -48.23 -41.21
N CYS A 546 31.77 -49.17 -40.85
CA CYS A 546 30.41 -48.86 -40.42
C CYS A 546 30.41 -48.14 -39.07
N LEU A 547 31.24 -48.62 -38.13
CA LEU A 547 31.44 -48.02 -36.81
C LEU A 547 32.01 -46.60 -36.96
N ILE A 548 33.10 -46.44 -37.70
CA ILE A 548 33.75 -45.14 -37.95
C ILE A 548 32.78 -44.13 -38.58
N THR A 549 32.03 -44.54 -39.61
CA THR A 549 31.09 -43.65 -40.30
C THR A 549 30.00 -43.13 -39.37
N LYS A 550 29.54 -43.95 -38.42
CA LYS A 550 28.50 -43.54 -37.48
C LYS A 550 29.07 -42.75 -36.30
N VAL A 551 30.22 -43.15 -35.76
CA VAL A 551 30.90 -42.44 -34.66
C VAL A 551 31.32 -41.03 -35.10
N THR A 552 31.83 -40.85 -36.32
CA THR A 552 32.19 -39.52 -36.86
C THR A 552 31.02 -38.54 -36.97
N LYS A 553 29.77 -39.01 -37.08
CA LYS A 553 28.59 -38.14 -37.07
C LYS A 553 28.25 -37.58 -35.69
N HIS A 554 28.68 -38.24 -34.61
CA HIS A 554 28.30 -37.88 -33.25
C HIS A 554 29.49 -37.47 -32.35
N LEU A 555 30.71 -37.44 -32.88
CA LEU A 555 31.90 -36.95 -32.19
C LEU A 555 31.87 -35.42 -32.01
N ASN A 556 32.29 -34.94 -30.84
CA ASN A 556 32.44 -33.51 -30.57
C ASN A 556 33.48 -32.86 -31.51
N PRO A 557 33.39 -31.55 -31.83
CA PRO A 557 34.27 -30.90 -32.81
C PRO A 557 35.77 -30.97 -32.46
N ARG A 558 36.12 -31.06 -31.17
CA ARG A 558 37.51 -31.30 -30.71
C ARG A 558 37.97 -32.74 -30.96
N GLN A 559 37.12 -33.72 -30.67
CA GLN A 559 37.41 -35.14 -30.89
C GLN A 559 37.43 -35.48 -32.39
N LEU A 560 36.57 -34.85 -33.20
CA LEU A 560 36.55 -35.00 -34.65
C LEU A 560 37.84 -34.46 -35.30
N ARG A 561 38.40 -33.35 -34.79
CA ARG A 561 39.73 -32.86 -35.22
C ARG A 561 40.81 -33.87 -34.87
N ARG A 562 40.86 -34.34 -33.61
CA ARG A 562 41.82 -35.36 -33.18
C ARG A 562 41.70 -36.66 -33.99
N PHE A 563 40.49 -37.11 -34.29
CA PHE A 563 40.23 -38.28 -35.14
C PHE A 563 40.79 -38.10 -36.56
N LYS A 564 40.52 -36.95 -37.20
CA LYS A 564 41.05 -36.63 -38.53
C LYS A 564 42.57 -36.50 -38.54
N ASP A 565 43.15 -35.90 -37.50
CA ASP A 565 44.60 -35.76 -37.36
C ASP A 565 45.27 -37.13 -37.21
N LEU A 566 44.71 -38.02 -36.38
CA LEU A 566 45.18 -39.41 -36.22
C LEU A 566 45.07 -40.18 -37.54
N GLN A 567 43.94 -40.08 -38.26
CA GLN A 567 43.76 -40.73 -39.56
C GLN A 567 44.77 -40.22 -40.60
N GLN A 568 45.06 -38.91 -40.63
CA GLN A 568 46.07 -38.33 -41.50
C GLN A 568 47.49 -38.78 -41.13
N GLN A 569 47.81 -38.88 -39.85
CA GLN A 569 49.10 -39.38 -39.38
C GLN A 569 49.30 -40.85 -39.74
N ILE A 570 48.28 -41.70 -39.54
CA ILE A 570 48.33 -43.12 -39.95
C ILE A 570 48.54 -43.23 -41.47
N THR A 571 47.80 -42.45 -42.26
CA THR A 571 47.93 -42.47 -43.73
C THR A 571 49.31 -41.99 -44.20
N LYS A 572 49.86 -40.97 -43.53
CA LYS A 572 51.20 -40.43 -43.80
C LYS A 572 52.29 -41.45 -43.47
N GLU A 573 52.19 -42.11 -42.32
CA GLU A 573 53.14 -43.16 -41.92
C GLU A 573 53.01 -44.42 -42.79
N MET A 574 51.81 -44.85 -43.18
CA MET A 574 51.62 -45.96 -44.13
C MET A 574 52.17 -45.65 -45.53
N ASN A 575 52.06 -44.40 -46.00
CA ASN A 575 52.65 -43.97 -47.27
C ASN A 575 54.18 -43.85 -47.22
N ASN A 576 54.76 -43.58 -46.04
CA ASN A 576 56.20 -43.61 -45.85
C ASN A 576 56.76 -45.04 -45.87
N VAL A 577 56.02 -46.02 -45.35
CA VAL A 577 56.39 -47.45 -45.39
C VAL A 577 56.34 -48.01 -46.82
N ASN A 578 55.48 -47.50 -47.71
CA ASN A 578 55.37 -47.94 -49.11
C ASN A 578 56.33 -47.23 -50.09
N ARG A 579 57.24 -46.36 -49.60
CA ARG A 579 58.17 -45.55 -50.42
C ARG A 579 59.65 -45.97 -50.31
N THR A 580 59.98 -47.16 -49.83
CA THR A 580 61.35 -47.69 -49.88
C THR A 580 61.58 -48.54 -51.15
N PRO A 581 62.36 -48.06 -52.13
CA PRO A 581 62.83 -48.90 -53.23
C PRO A 581 63.96 -49.84 -52.75
N ASP A 582 63.99 -51.03 -53.34
CA ASP A 582 65.12 -51.95 -53.32
C ASP A 582 66.43 -51.21 -53.56
N ASN A 583 67.36 -51.30 -52.60
CA ASN A 583 68.78 -51.36 -52.92
C ASN A 583 69.56 -52.03 -51.78
N ASN A 584 70.03 -53.24 -52.13
CA ASN A 584 71.01 -54.04 -51.45
C ASN A 584 72.35 -53.32 -51.28
N GLU A 585 72.95 -53.46 -50.11
CA GLU A 585 74.39 -53.76 -49.89
C GLU A 585 74.57 -54.05 -48.38
N ALA A 586 74.52 -55.32 -47.96
CA ALA A 586 75.67 -56.25 -47.87
C ALA A 586 76.67 -55.91 -46.75
N ARG A 587 76.47 -56.56 -45.59
CA ARG A 587 77.47 -57.15 -44.66
C ARG A 587 76.63 -57.84 -43.57
N GLY A 588 76.41 -59.15 -43.53
CA GLY A 588 77.31 -60.26 -43.83
C GLY A 588 77.73 -60.91 -42.51
N ARG A 589 76.88 -61.78 -41.94
CA ARG A 589 77.27 -62.93 -41.10
C ARG A 589 76.16 -64.01 -41.09
N GLN A 590 76.53 -65.14 -41.69
CA GLN A 590 75.96 -66.49 -41.80
C GLN A 590 74.98 -66.88 -40.66
N GLN A 591 73.72 -67.30 -40.89
CA GLN A 591 73.23 -68.64 -41.36
C GLN A 591 73.81 -69.81 -40.54
N GLN A 592 73.09 -70.75 -39.90
CA GLN A 592 71.76 -71.40 -40.06
C GLN A 592 71.63 -72.49 -38.92
N PRO A 593 70.58 -73.36 -38.80
CA PRO A 593 69.14 -73.19 -39.01
C PRO A 593 68.21 -73.85 -37.94
N ALA A 594 66.94 -73.40 -37.95
CA ALA A 594 65.67 -74.14 -37.79
C ALA A 594 65.33 -75.00 -36.55
N GLY A 595 64.13 -74.70 -35.99
CA GLY A 595 63.40 -75.58 -35.07
C GLY A 595 62.11 -74.93 -34.53
N SER A 596 61.06 -74.93 -35.34
CA SER A 596 59.68 -74.60 -34.95
C SER A 596 59.20 -75.52 -33.82
N LEU A 597 58.64 -74.95 -32.74
CA LEU A 597 57.68 -75.53 -31.75
C LEU A 597 57.98 -75.22 -30.26
N ASP A 598 58.07 -73.96 -29.82
CA ASP A 598 58.10 -73.71 -28.35
C ASP A 598 57.52 -72.36 -27.88
N ARG A 599 56.68 -71.72 -28.69
CA ARG A 599 55.78 -70.67 -28.18
C ARG A 599 54.57 -71.34 -27.56
N LEU A 600 54.66 -71.76 -26.29
CA LEU A 600 53.56 -71.89 -25.31
C LEU A 600 54.02 -72.64 -24.03
N ARG A 601 54.53 -71.92 -23.02
CA ARG A 601 54.21 -72.06 -21.58
C ARG A 601 55.35 -71.51 -20.71
N GLY A 602 54.99 -70.66 -19.74
CA GLY A 602 55.85 -70.43 -18.58
C GLY A 602 55.70 -69.06 -17.91
N LEU A 603 54.49 -68.74 -17.44
CA LEU A 603 54.31 -67.79 -16.33
C LEU A 603 55.11 -68.28 -15.11
N ILE A 604 55.84 -67.40 -14.42
CA ILE A 604 55.98 -67.37 -12.95
C ILE A 604 56.27 -65.91 -12.52
N LEU A 605 55.61 -65.53 -11.43
CA LEU A 605 55.46 -64.26 -10.71
C LEU A 605 56.78 -63.68 -10.11
N PRO A 606 56.74 -62.48 -9.48
CA PRO A 606 57.80 -61.47 -9.51
C PRO A 606 58.73 -61.55 -8.30
N ASP A 607 59.88 -60.88 -8.39
CA ASP A 607 60.52 -60.35 -7.19
C ASP A 607 61.04 -58.94 -7.39
N THR A 608 60.78 -58.16 -6.36
CA THR A 608 61.20 -56.79 -6.08
C THR A 608 62.70 -56.60 -6.21
N THR A 609 63.14 -55.53 -6.89
CA THR A 609 64.15 -54.56 -6.41
C THR A 609 64.46 -53.54 -7.51
N ALA A 610 64.86 -52.35 -7.07
CA ALA A 610 64.99 -51.14 -7.85
C ALA A 610 66.17 -51.11 -8.83
N HIS A 611 65.97 -50.25 -9.84
CA HIS A 611 66.93 -49.49 -10.64
C HIS A 611 67.59 -50.10 -11.89
N SER A 612 67.67 -49.17 -12.85
CA SER A 612 68.56 -49.06 -14.00
C SER A 612 68.08 -49.71 -15.30
N GLY A 613 68.14 -48.90 -16.35
CA GLY A 613 67.45 -49.10 -17.60
C GLY A 613 68.04 -50.21 -18.46
N ASP A 614 67.18 -50.73 -19.31
CA ASP A 614 67.46 -50.82 -20.73
C ASP A 614 66.11 -51.03 -21.42
N ASP A 615 65.72 -50.00 -22.17
CA ASP A 615 64.61 -50.02 -23.12
C ASP A 615 64.93 -51.05 -24.21
N VAL A 616 64.51 -52.30 -24.01
CA VAL A 616 64.20 -53.18 -25.14
C VAL A 616 62.72 -53.02 -25.41
N ALA A 617 62.38 -51.82 -25.90
CA ALA A 617 61.11 -51.57 -26.54
C ALA A 617 60.95 -52.63 -27.64
N VAL A 618 60.03 -53.56 -27.43
CA VAL A 618 59.37 -54.25 -28.53
C VAL A 618 58.89 -53.12 -29.42
N VAL A 619 59.54 -52.94 -30.58
CA VAL A 619 59.19 -51.93 -31.56
C VAL A 619 57.84 -52.33 -32.13
N VAL A 620 56.78 -52.01 -31.39
CA VAL A 620 55.44 -51.86 -31.92
C VAL A 620 55.57 -50.70 -32.90
N PRO A 621 55.42 -50.92 -34.21
CA PRO A 621 55.59 -49.85 -35.18
C PRO A 621 54.69 -48.70 -34.77
N LYS A 622 55.19 -47.45 -34.79
CA LYS A 622 54.47 -46.24 -34.36
C LYS A 622 53.04 -46.14 -34.92
N VAL A 623 52.82 -46.77 -36.07
CA VAL A 623 51.51 -46.98 -36.70
C VAL A 623 50.52 -47.73 -35.80
N ASP A 624 50.95 -48.76 -35.09
CA ASP A 624 50.10 -49.57 -34.22
C ASP A 624 49.74 -48.82 -32.92
N GLN A 625 50.65 -48.01 -32.35
CA GLN A 625 50.28 -47.10 -31.25
C GLN A 625 49.24 -46.06 -31.67
N LEU A 626 49.37 -45.52 -32.89
CA LEU A 626 48.40 -44.58 -33.44
C LEU A 626 47.06 -45.26 -33.78
N LYS A 627 47.08 -46.54 -34.16
CA LYS A 627 45.87 -47.35 -34.34
C LYS A 627 45.22 -47.65 -33.00
N ASP A 628 45.98 -47.99 -31.96
CA ASP A 628 45.44 -48.23 -30.61
C ASP A 628 44.76 -46.96 -30.07
N GLU A 629 45.37 -45.78 -30.22
CA GLU A 629 44.73 -44.51 -29.86
C GLU A 629 43.48 -44.19 -30.68
N LEU A 630 43.46 -44.58 -31.97
CA LEU A 630 42.29 -44.43 -32.82
C LEU A 630 41.18 -45.41 -32.39
N ASP A 631 41.54 -46.65 -32.10
CA ASP A 631 40.65 -47.71 -31.65
C ASP A 631 40.03 -47.37 -30.29
N ASP A 632 40.80 -46.81 -29.35
CA ASP A 632 40.29 -46.32 -28.07
C ASP A 632 39.23 -45.22 -28.24
N LEU A 633 39.38 -44.35 -29.26
CA LEU A 633 38.44 -43.28 -29.54
C LEU A 633 37.18 -43.76 -30.29
N VAL A 634 37.31 -44.82 -31.09
CA VAL A 634 36.22 -45.39 -31.91
C VAL A 634 35.43 -46.46 -31.15
N ALA A 635 36.10 -47.25 -30.32
CA ALA A 635 35.56 -48.39 -29.59
C ALA A 635 35.33 -48.10 -28.09
N SER A 636 35.35 -46.83 -27.67
CA SER A 636 35.08 -46.44 -26.28
C SER A 636 33.69 -46.87 -25.80
N GLU A 637 32.69 -46.82 -26.69
CA GLU A 637 31.31 -47.14 -26.39
C GLU A 637 30.64 -47.86 -27.56
N CYS A 638 29.75 -48.81 -27.26
CA CYS A 638 28.91 -49.42 -28.29
C CYS A 638 27.84 -48.43 -28.74
N ILE A 639 27.69 -48.19 -30.05
CA ILE A 639 26.69 -47.26 -30.58
C ILE A 639 25.27 -47.62 -30.16
N LEU A 640 24.95 -48.90 -29.98
CA LEU A 640 23.59 -49.37 -29.68
C LEU A 640 23.26 -49.40 -28.18
N CYS A 641 24.26 -49.40 -27.30
CA CYS A 641 24.06 -49.53 -25.85
C CYS A 641 24.68 -48.40 -25.02
N GLY A 642 25.51 -47.56 -25.62
CA GLY A 642 26.17 -46.43 -24.95
C GLY A 642 25.38 -45.13 -25.05
N ASP A 643 25.98 -44.06 -24.53
CA ASP A 643 25.38 -42.72 -24.50
C ASP A 643 25.10 -42.18 -25.90
N MET A 644 25.78 -42.72 -26.92
CA MET A 644 25.54 -42.37 -28.31
C MET A 644 24.12 -42.68 -28.76
N MET A 645 23.53 -43.78 -28.32
CA MET A 645 22.12 -44.11 -28.62
C MET A 645 21.18 -43.14 -27.91
N ILE A 646 21.48 -42.78 -26.67
CA ILE A 646 20.68 -41.84 -25.87
C ILE A 646 20.61 -40.48 -26.59
N LYS A 647 21.73 -39.99 -27.11
CA LYS A 647 21.79 -38.72 -27.85
C LYS A 647 21.03 -38.74 -29.18
N THR A 648 20.82 -39.91 -29.78
CA THR A 648 20.01 -40.01 -31.02
C THR A 648 18.52 -39.89 -30.79
N ILE A 649 18.03 -40.04 -29.55
CA ILE A 649 16.60 -39.86 -29.22
C ILE A 649 16.16 -38.40 -29.43
N GLU A 650 17.06 -37.44 -29.24
CA GLU A 650 16.78 -36.01 -29.43
C GLU A 650 16.79 -35.56 -30.90
N GLN A 651 17.22 -36.43 -31.83
CA GLN A 651 17.24 -36.09 -33.25
C GLN A 651 15.86 -36.33 -33.89
N PRO A 652 15.33 -35.38 -34.69
CA PRO A 652 14.06 -35.57 -35.38
C PRO A 652 14.14 -36.78 -36.31
N PHE A 653 13.07 -37.57 -36.36
CA PHE A 653 12.99 -38.80 -37.18
C PHE A 653 13.13 -38.54 -38.70
N ILE A 654 13.01 -37.29 -39.13
CA ILE A 654 13.10 -36.85 -40.53
C ILE A 654 14.20 -35.79 -40.60
N ASN A 655 15.17 -35.99 -41.48
CA ASN A 655 16.28 -35.04 -41.67
C ASN A 655 15.80 -33.82 -42.47
N GLU A 656 16.47 -32.67 -42.33
CA GLU A 656 16.14 -31.45 -43.10
C GLU A 656 16.19 -31.67 -44.63
N GLU A 657 16.97 -32.64 -45.11
CA GLU A 657 17.05 -33.04 -46.53
C GLU A 657 15.85 -33.88 -47.00
N GLU A 658 15.03 -34.40 -46.09
CA GLU A 658 13.81 -35.17 -46.37
C GLU A 658 12.53 -34.33 -46.15
N ASN A 659 12.67 -33.03 -45.86
CA ASN A 659 11.53 -32.10 -45.78
C ASN A 659 10.77 -31.99 -47.11
N ASP A 660 11.45 -32.12 -48.25
CA ASP A 660 10.83 -32.16 -49.58
C ASP A 660 9.89 -33.38 -49.74
N LEU A 661 10.18 -34.48 -49.03
CA LEU A 661 9.35 -35.69 -48.97
C LEU A 661 8.14 -35.49 -48.04
N LEU A 662 8.29 -34.71 -46.96
CA LEU A 662 7.21 -34.25 -46.09
C LEU A 662 6.22 -33.35 -46.85
N GLU A 663 6.70 -32.44 -47.70
CA GLU A 663 5.84 -31.64 -48.59
C GLU A 663 5.08 -32.51 -49.60
N SER A 664 5.68 -33.61 -50.07
CA SER A 664 5.02 -34.58 -50.95
C SER A 664 3.92 -35.41 -50.26
N TRP A 665 3.90 -35.42 -48.91
CA TRP A 665 2.91 -36.12 -48.09
C TRP A 665 1.82 -35.19 -47.54
N ALA A 666 1.87 -33.89 -47.86
CA ALA A 666 0.81 -32.94 -47.56
C ALA A 666 -0.34 -33.09 -48.58
N ILE A 667 -1.40 -33.80 -48.18
CA ILE A 667 -2.66 -33.94 -48.93
C ILE A 667 -3.58 -32.76 -48.63
#